data_AF-A0A8C4VD79-F1
#
_entry.id   AF-A0A8C4VD79-F1
#
_cell.length_a   1.000
_cell.length_b   1.000
_cell.length_c   1.000
_cell.angle_alpha   90.00
_cell.angle_beta   90.00
_cell.angle_gamma   90.00
#
_symmetry.space_group_name_H-M   'P 1'
#
loop_
_entity.id
_entity.type
_entity.pdbx_description
1 polymer ?
#
loop_
_entity_poly.entity_id
_entity_poly.type
_entity_poly.pdbx_seq_one_letter_code
_entity_poly.pdbx_strand_id
1 'polypeptide(L)'
;MSQNQAFCCSELNKGLIPSSLFSPSRQPFVLFGSHSTKENLNSGNFNFPSEGHLVRNTGLGGSTAKHMVVQCVSPKGPLACSRTYFFGTTHTPFLGKYIKNPKYMLLSQIYTAVVEAVLAGIECYAKTSTESKVNEYNTHFSPVQFLFYRSKISFQIQAVNNHGRFVSLTLLASMMVFDVPDLLTGRGCLGSVVFSESFLTSQIQVKEKDGSINSETSHIVLTAAIPRYASWLVEDSDVKLSEKAQHILKEDKSVLGTLLTGGDGAYIYSSNPQATPAEGKLYFFSDGILFSDPHHGSISISKNHMSSISLYDGDSTSIVAALFVDVKCSLLAHLPIEFHTRDNFLMIALFPKTKIYKAFYSQVFSSWQNQTNSGLYLRVVQEEFLSVEQKRLHSSVQKLFNALSFPSGKDGSRELKISAALPELERFLQHFTVSSVSHKPIMRAHLPILLQQSEIIPDSKAENDKVVITIITGLPGCRSSDLCAFLVTFNKEHGRWIVYRQTMDSPECFSATHFQRYLSSVLEAQQNHSVRQSAYVKKNKRLLVVLQGYTDVIDVVQALQTHPDPDVKSSFIIGAVNTCVEPLSCYMEHRLLFPKFLDQCSQGLVSNVVFTSHATEQKHPLLMQLQSLIRAANPAVSFILAENGVVTRNEDIELILSESSFSDPQMMRARYLMYPGWYEGKYGAGSVFPPMVQICVWFNRPLEKTRFVTKCKAIKSLLKPSPFSGNIYHIMGKVKFSDSDKVIEVCHNTSSNSLSLVPVQEGPTPPDSRSDNRDCSSQQECFLVFIGCSLKEEDIKDWLRETAKQKPQRKALKTRGMLTLQEIKNIHVKRHLDPLPAGYFYNGTQFVNFFGDKMDYHPLMDQFMNDYLEEANREIEKYNRELEEQEYHDLFEQKT
;
A
#
# COMPACT_ATOMS: atom_id res chain seq x y z
N MET A 1 -8.84 -48.92 4.19
CA MET A 1 -9.76 -48.08 3.39
C MET A 1 -11.09 -47.77 4.09
N SER A 2 -11.74 -48.70 4.80
CA SER A 2 -12.89 -48.38 5.68
C SER A 2 -12.59 -47.35 6.78
N GLN A 3 -11.32 -47.26 7.22
CA GLN A 3 -10.85 -46.23 8.16
C GLN A 3 -10.82 -44.80 7.58
N ASN A 4 -10.74 -44.60 6.26
CA ASN A 4 -10.60 -43.24 5.67
C ASN A 4 -11.93 -42.47 5.63
N GLN A 5 -13.06 -43.16 5.39
CA GLN A 5 -14.40 -42.58 5.53
C GLN A 5 -14.71 -42.26 6.99
N ALA A 6 -14.33 -43.15 7.92
CA ALA A 6 -14.44 -42.89 9.35
C ALA A 6 -13.57 -41.70 9.78
N PHE A 7 -12.39 -41.49 9.17
CA PHE A 7 -11.51 -40.38 9.47
C PHE A 7 -12.08 -39.02 9.02
N CYS A 8 -12.55 -38.90 7.77
CA CYS A 8 -13.22 -37.69 7.27
C CYS A 8 -14.45 -37.31 8.10
N CYS A 9 -15.27 -38.28 8.49
CA CYS A 9 -16.41 -38.04 9.38
C CYS A 9 -15.97 -37.77 10.84
N SER A 10 -14.86 -38.37 11.32
CA SER A 10 -14.34 -38.11 12.67
C SER A 10 -13.76 -36.71 12.84
N GLU A 11 -13.12 -36.16 11.81
CA GLU A 11 -12.61 -34.78 11.81
C GLU A 11 -13.76 -33.76 11.77
N LEU A 12 -14.86 -34.05 11.05
CA LEU A 12 -16.09 -33.25 11.16
C LEU A 12 -16.77 -33.35 12.52
N ASN A 13 -16.84 -34.55 13.10
CA ASN A 13 -17.43 -34.72 14.43
C ASN A 13 -16.58 -34.08 15.55
N LYS A 14 -15.25 -34.02 15.39
CA LYS A 14 -14.35 -33.27 16.29
C LYS A 14 -14.51 -31.76 16.13
N GLY A 15 -14.82 -31.29 14.93
CA GLY A 15 -15.17 -29.90 14.64
C GLY A 15 -16.66 -29.61 14.85
N LEU A 16 -17.21 -29.85 16.05
CA LEU A 16 -18.58 -29.50 16.52
C LEU A 16 -19.31 -28.40 15.71
N ILE A 17 -19.90 -28.75 14.57
CA ILE A 17 -20.82 -27.90 13.81
C ILE A 17 -21.96 -28.81 13.32
N PRO A 18 -23.23 -28.52 13.67
CA PRO A 18 -24.36 -29.33 13.23
C PRO A 18 -24.47 -29.32 11.69
N SER A 19 -24.80 -30.48 11.12
CA SER A 19 -24.99 -30.72 9.69
C SER A 19 -26.00 -29.77 9.02
N SER A 20 -26.83 -29.08 9.81
CA SER A 20 -27.81 -28.07 9.39
C SER A 20 -27.20 -26.74 8.90
N LEU A 21 -25.90 -26.51 9.07
CA LEU A 21 -25.21 -25.28 8.65
C LEU A 21 -24.57 -25.35 7.25
N PHE A 22 -24.48 -26.54 6.65
CA PHE A 22 -23.88 -26.75 5.33
C PHE A 22 -24.97 -26.86 4.25
N SER A 23 -24.77 -26.21 3.10
CA SER A 23 -25.61 -26.49 1.92
C SER A 23 -25.43 -27.95 1.49
N PRO A 24 -26.44 -28.60 0.87
CA PRO A 24 -26.33 -29.99 0.41
C PRO A 24 -25.12 -30.24 -0.50
N SER A 25 -24.69 -29.23 -1.24
CA SER A 25 -23.53 -29.25 -2.14
C SER A 25 -22.15 -29.21 -1.47
N ARG A 26 -22.06 -28.94 -0.15
CA ARG A 26 -20.80 -28.80 0.59
C ARG A 26 -20.60 -29.87 1.68
N GLN A 27 -21.29 -30.99 1.58
CA GLN A 27 -21.01 -32.14 2.43
C GLN A 27 -19.82 -32.95 1.87
N PRO A 28 -18.87 -33.38 2.71
CA PRO A 28 -17.82 -34.30 2.27
C PRO A 28 -18.38 -35.70 2.09
N PHE A 29 -17.86 -36.40 1.08
CA PHE A 29 -18.27 -37.77 0.78
C PHE A 29 -17.15 -38.56 0.13
N VAL A 30 -17.32 -39.88 0.13
CA VAL A 30 -16.51 -40.83 -0.64
C VAL A 30 -17.46 -41.85 -1.25
N LEU A 31 -17.42 -41.99 -2.57
CA LEU A 31 -18.21 -42.96 -3.34
C LEU A 31 -17.28 -43.82 -4.19
N PHE A 32 -17.64 -45.10 -4.38
CA PHE A 32 -16.83 -46.07 -5.10
C PHE A 32 -17.53 -46.56 -6.36
N GLY A 33 -16.80 -46.65 -7.47
CA GLY A 33 -17.23 -47.30 -8.71
C GLY A 33 -18.63 -46.90 -9.18
N SER A 34 -19.48 -47.88 -9.47
CA SER A 34 -20.82 -47.71 -10.03
C SER A 34 -21.81 -47.03 -9.07
N HIS A 35 -21.47 -46.89 -7.78
CA HIS A 35 -22.29 -46.17 -6.79
C HIS A 35 -22.08 -44.65 -6.84
N SER A 36 -21.13 -44.16 -7.63
CA SER A 36 -20.98 -42.72 -7.92
C SER A 36 -22.01 -42.24 -8.95
N THR A 37 -23.29 -42.56 -8.79
CA THR A 37 -24.35 -42.15 -9.72
C THR A 37 -24.70 -40.67 -9.58
N LYS A 38 -25.36 -40.09 -10.58
CA LYS A 38 -25.88 -38.72 -10.49
C LYS A 38 -26.78 -38.49 -9.28
N GLU A 39 -27.60 -39.47 -8.92
CA GLU A 39 -28.48 -39.40 -7.75
C GLU A 39 -27.68 -39.33 -6.45
N ASN A 40 -26.70 -40.22 -6.28
CA ASN A 40 -25.88 -40.28 -5.08
C ASN A 40 -24.94 -39.07 -4.92
N LEU A 41 -24.49 -38.47 -6.03
CA LEU A 41 -23.71 -37.23 -6.00
C LEU A 41 -24.55 -36.00 -5.61
N ASN A 42 -25.86 -36.04 -5.89
CA ASN A 42 -26.79 -34.95 -5.56
C ASN A 42 -27.52 -35.17 -4.21
N SER A 43 -27.48 -36.38 -3.66
CA SER A 43 -28.09 -36.68 -2.37
C SER A 43 -27.24 -36.13 -1.23
N GLY A 44 -27.68 -35.03 -0.62
CA GLY A 44 -27.05 -34.43 0.58
C GLY A 44 -27.25 -35.23 1.88
N ASN A 45 -27.40 -36.55 1.79
CA ASN A 45 -27.63 -37.48 2.89
C ASN A 45 -26.88 -38.80 2.60
N PHE A 46 -25.62 -38.89 3.03
CA PHE A 46 -24.88 -40.15 2.97
C PHE A 46 -25.14 -40.96 4.23
N ASN A 47 -25.91 -42.04 4.11
CA ASN A 47 -26.04 -43.04 5.16
C ASN A 47 -24.76 -43.89 5.24
N PHE A 48 -24.41 -44.29 6.46
CA PHE A 48 -23.21 -45.08 6.80
C PHE A 48 -23.01 -46.30 5.88
N PRO A 49 -21.75 -46.73 5.66
CA PRO A 49 -21.46 -47.85 4.76
C PRO A 49 -22.09 -49.14 5.29
N SER A 50 -23.13 -49.63 4.59
CA SER A 50 -23.53 -51.04 4.63
C SER A 50 -22.49 -51.89 3.87
N GLU A 51 -22.51 -53.22 4.01
CA GLU A 51 -21.60 -54.13 3.27
C GLU A 51 -21.62 -53.92 1.73
N GLY A 52 -22.69 -53.32 1.22
CA GLY A 52 -22.85 -52.95 -0.20
C GLY A 52 -22.00 -51.76 -0.67
N HIS A 53 -21.33 -51.01 0.23
CA HIS A 53 -20.50 -49.83 -0.12
C HIS A 53 -18.99 -50.10 -0.01
N LEU A 54 -18.58 -51.37 0.04
CA LEU A 54 -17.18 -51.75 0.08
C LEU A 54 -16.56 -51.78 -1.32
N VAL A 55 -15.30 -51.36 -1.44
CA VAL A 55 -14.52 -51.34 -2.71
C VAL A 55 -14.63 -52.66 -3.49
N ARG A 56 -14.65 -53.80 -2.80
CA ARG A 56 -14.75 -55.15 -3.40
C ARG A 56 -16.06 -55.46 -4.13
N ASN A 57 -17.15 -54.73 -3.85
CA ASN A 57 -18.51 -55.05 -4.30
C ASN A 57 -19.15 -53.94 -5.15
N THR A 58 -18.50 -52.78 -5.29
CA THR A 58 -19.06 -51.56 -5.92
C THR A 58 -18.59 -51.35 -7.36
N GLY A 59 -17.97 -52.36 -7.98
CA GLY A 59 -17.60 -52.38 -9.39
C GLY A 59 -18.73 -52.86 -10.29
N LEU A 60 -18.47 -52.92 -11.60
CA LEU A 60 -19.42 -53.45 -12.57
C LEU A 60 -19.82 -54.89 -12.22
N GLY A 61 -21.12 -55.17 -12.15
CA GLY A 61 -21.64 -56.51 -11.85
C GLY A 61 -21.26 -57.04 -10.46
N GLY A 62 -20.98 -56.17 -9.48
CA GLY A 62 -20.58 -56.58 -8.13
C GLY A 62 -19.09 -56.90 -7.98
N SER A 63 -18.27 -56.54 -8.98
CA SER A 63 -16.80 -56.69 -8.93
C SER A 63 -16.12 -55.61 -8.07
N THR A 64 -14.79 -55.62 -8.03
CA THR A 64 -14.02 -54.57 -7.34
C THR A 64 -14.11 -53.25 -8.12
N ALA A 65 -14.36 -52.15 -7.42
CA ALA A 65 -14.41 -50.81 -7.98
C ALA A 65 -13.03 -50.40 -8.54
N LYS A 66 -13.07 -49.66 -9.65
CA LYS A 66 -11.87 -49.18 -10.36
C LYS A 66 -11.52 -47.74 -10.04
N HIS A 67 -12.43 -47.00 -9.43
CA HIS A 67 -12.23 -45.61 -9.02
C HIS A 67 -13.02 -45.26 -7.77
N MET A 68 -12.64 -44.15 -7.15
CA MET A 68 -13.39 -43.48 -6.10
C MET A 68 -13.54 -42.00 -6.42
N VAL A 69 -14.69 -41.45 -6.04
CA VAL A 69 -14.95 -40.01 -6.06
C VAL A 69 -14.97 -39.53 -4.62
N VAL A 70 -14.14 -38.54 -4.31
CA VAL A 70 -14.03 -37.94 -2.98
C VAL A 70 -14.26 -36.44 -3.05
N GLN A 71 -15.01 -35.91 -2.09
CA GLN A 71 -15.13 -34.48 -1.84
C GLN A 71 -14.64 -34.16 -0.43
N CYS A 72 -13.67 -33.25 -0.36
CA CYS A 72 -13.13 -32.72 0.88
C CYS A 72 -13.59 -31.27 1.05
N VAL A 73 -14.09 -30.92 2.23
CA VAL A 73 -14.55 -29.56 2.56
C VAL A 73 -13.94 -29.14 3.88
N SER A 74 -13.39 -27.93 3.91
CA SER A 74 -12.89 -27.34 5.16
C SER A 74 -14.06 -27.06 6.11
N PRO A 75 -14.03 -27.58 7.35
CA PRO A 75 -15.16 -27.47 8.27
C PRO A 75 -15.42 -26.01 8.72
N LYS A 76 -14.38 -25.17 8.74
CA LYS A 76 -14.45 -23.77 9.20
C LYS A 76 -14.09 -22.76 8.10
N GLY A 77 -14.09 -23.16 6.82
CA GLY A 77 -13.59 -22.31 5.74
C GLY A 77 -14.23 -22.51 4.36
N PRO A 78 -13.88 -21.63 3.40
CA PRO A 78 -14.43 -21.65 2.05
C PRO A 78 -13.88 -22.79 1.19
N LEU A 79 -12.75 -23.37 1.57
CA LEU A 79 -12.03 -24.35 0.75
C LEU A 79 -12.81 -25.65 0.62
N ALA A 80 -13.02 -26.07 -0.62
CA ALA A 80 -13.53 -27.37 -0.99
C ALA A 80 -12.83 -27.85 -2.26
N CYS A 81 -12.64 -29.15 -2.38
CA CYS A 81 -12.18 -29.75 -3.62
C CYS A 81 -12.70 -31.18 -3.72
N SER A 82 -12.88 -31.62 -4.96
CA SER A 82 -13.34 -32.95 -5.30
C SER A 82 -12.34 -33.58 -6.26
N ARG A 83 -12.08 -34.88 -6.07
CA ARG A 83 -11.11 -35.66 -6.84
C ARG A 83 -11.70 -36.99 -7.23
N THR A 84 -11.24 -37.51 -8.37
CA THR A 84 -11.48 -38.89 -8.78
C THR A 84 -10.15 -39.61 -8.78
N TYR A 85 -10.02 -40.66 -7.98
CA TYR A 85 -8.80 -41.45 -7.87
C TYR A 85 -9.04 -42.89 -8.29
N PHE A 86 -7.98 -43.60 -8.67
CA PHE A 86 -8.10 -44.88 -9.36
C PHE A 86 -7.51 -46.05 -8.53
N PHE A 87 -8.12 -47.22 -8.70
CA PHE A 87 -7.64 -48.49 -8.15
C PHE A 87 -7.19 -49.36 -9.32
N GLY A 88 -5.86 -49.49 -9.47
CA GLY A 88 -5.21 -50.12 -10.62
C GLY A 88 -4.28 -49.16 -11.38
N THR A 89 -3.54 -49.72 -12.32
CA THR A 89 -2.59 -48.99 -13.18
C THR A 89 -3.23 -48.49 -14.47
N THR A 90 -2.76 -47.35 -14.99
CA THR A 90 -3.13 -46.85 -16.33
C THR A 90 -2.18 -47.30 -17.42
N HIS A 91 -1.09 -47.98 -17.06
CA HIS A 91 -0.04 -48.43 -17.96
C HIS A 91 0.34 -49.88 -17.70
N THR A 92 1.03 -50.48 -18.66
CA THR A 92 1.69 -51.78 -18.47
C THR A 92 3.20 -51.57 -18.57
N PRO A 93 4.02 -52.02 -17.60
CA PRO A 93 5.46 -51.89 -17.71
C PRO A 93 5.97 -52.53 -19.01
N PHE A 94 6.90 -51.87 -19.71
CA PHE A 94 7.52 -52.45 -20.89
C PHE A 94 8.40 -53.65 -20.52
N LEU A 95 8.03 -54.83 -21.02
CA LEU A 95 8.72 -56.12 -20.80
C LEU A 95 9.17 -56.76 -22.13
N GLY A 96 9.32 -55.97 -23.20
CA GLY A 96 9.78 -56.47 -24.52
C GLY A 96 8.69 -57.05 -25.43
N LYS A 97 7.41 -57.03 -25.03
CA LYS A 97 6.26 -57.42 -25.87
C LYS A 97 5.18 -56.36 -25.85
N TYR A 98 4.52 -56.13 -26.99
CA TYR A 98 3.34 -55.27 -27.07
C TYR A 98 2.15 -56.00 -26.44
N ILE A 99 1.62 -55.47 -25.34
CA ILE A 99 0.42 -56.00 -24.66
C ILE A 99 -0.73 -55.05 -24.96
N LYS A 100 -1.92 -55.60 -25.27
CA LYS A 100 -3.14 -54.80 -25.52
C LYS A 100 -3.41 -53.86 -24.33
N ASN A 101 -3.75 -52.62 -24.66
CA ASN A 101 -4.05 -51.54 -23.70
C ASN A 101 -4.97 -52.01 -22.56
N PRO A 102 -4.75 -51.54 -21.33
CA PRO A 102 -5.61 -51.86 -20.20
C PRO A 102 -7.04 -51.39 -20.49
N LYS A 103 -8.00 -52.27 -20.21
CA LYS A 103 -9.45 -52.11 -20.48
C LYS A 103 -10.09 -50.88 -19.80
N TYR A 104 -9.34 -50.13 -19.00
CA TYR A 104 -9.81 -49.07 -18.09
C TYR A 104 -9.27 -47.67 -18.40
N MET A 105 -8.58 -47.46 -19.53
CA MET A 105 -8.06 -46.14 -19.93
C MET A 105 -9.14 -45.06 -20.08
N LEU A 106 -10.38 -45.45 -20.39
CA LEU A 106 -11.44 -44.49 -20.69
C LEU A 106 -11.77 -43.56 -19.52
N LEU A 107 -11.95 -44.08 -18.30
CA LEU A 107 -12.30 -43.24 -17.14
C LEU A 107 -11.16 -42.28 -16.77
N SER A 108 -9.91 -42.75 -16.84
CA SER A 108 -8.75 -41.90 -16.59
C SER A 108 -8.59 -40.84 -17.69
N GLN A 109 -8.83 -41.17 -18.96
CA GLN A 109 -8.83 -40.19 -20.06
C GLN A 109 -9.93 -39.14 -19.89
N ILE A 110 -11.15 -39.55 -19.52
CA ILE A 110 -12.25 -38.63 -19.20
C ILE A 110 -11.83 -37.72 -18.05
N TYR A 111 -11.27 -38.28 -16.97
CA TYR A 111 -10.82 -37.48 -15.83
C TYR A 111 -9.71 -36.50 -16.21
N THR A 112 -8.74 -36.91 -17.02
CA THR A 112 -7.69 -36.03 -17.52
C THR A 112 -8.28 -34.86 -18.30
N ALA A 113 -9.23 -35.11 -19.19
CA ALA A 113 -9.92 -34.05 -19.93
C ALA A 113 -10.74 -33.12 -19.01
N VAL A 114 -11.39 -33.67 -17.98
CA VAL A 114 -12.15 -32.90 -16.98
C VAL A 114 -11.23 -31.97 -16.17
N VAL A 115 -10.05 -32.45 -15.76
CA VAL A 115 -9.07 -31.62 -15.05
C VAL A 115 -8.56 -30.49 -15.93
N GLU A 116 -8.19 -30.78 -17.18
CA GLU A 116 -7.75 -29.77 -18.15
C GLU A 116 -8.83 -28.71 -18.39
N ALA A 117 -10.09 -29.11 -18.56
CA ALA A 117 -11.22 -28.21 -18.76
C ALA A 117 -11.47 -27.29 -17.56
N VAL A 118 -11.37 -27.81 -16.32
CA VAL A 118 -11.53 -26.97 -15.12
C VAL A 118 -10.39 -25.97 -14.99
N LEU A 119 -9.14 -26.39 -15.20
CA LEU A 119 -8.00 -25.48 -15.10
C LEU A 119 -8.03 -24.40 -16.19
N ALA A 120 -8.37 -24.77 -17.44
CA ALA A 120 -8.58 -23.81 -18.52
C ALA A 120 -9.78 -22.88 -18.24
N GLY A 121 -10.84 -23.41 -17.64
CA GLY A 121 -12.00 -22.62 -17.20
C GLY A 121 -11.65 -21.59 -16.12
N ILE A 122 -10.79 -21.95 -15.16
CA ILE A 122 -10.25 -21.02 -14.15
C ILE A 122 -9.45 -19.91 -14.81
N GLU A 123 -8.55 -20.25 -15.73
CA GLU A 123 -7.74 -19.26 -16.45
C GLU A 123 -8.61 -18.32 -17.30
N CYS A 124 -9.62 -18.86 -17.99
CA CYS A 124 -10.60 -18.08 -18.74
C CYS A 124 -11.41 -17.16 -17.84
N TYR A 125 -11.87 -17.65 -16.69
CA TYR A 125 -12.59 -16.85 -15.71
C TYR A 125 -11.71 -15.73 -15.16
N ALA A 126 -10.44 -15.99 -14.86
CA ALA A 126 -9.51 -14.97 -14.38
C ALA A 126 -9.36 -13.81 -15.39
N LYS A 127 -9.35 -14.11 -16.69
CA LYS A 127 -9.23 -13.11 -17.77
C LYS A 127 -10.54 -12.37 -18.06
N THR A 128 -11.68 -13.03 -17.95
CA THR A 128 -12.97 -12.49 -18.43
C THR A 128 -13.92 -12.06 -17.32
N SER A 129 -13.76 -12.61 -16.10
CA SER A 129 -14.67 -12.45 -14.96
C SER A 129 -16.13 -12.81 -15.27
N THR A 130 -16.41 -13.58 -16.32
CA THR A 130 -17.77 -13.97 -16.71
C THR A 130 -17.93 -15.48 -16.87
N GLU A 131 -18.96 -16.03 -16.23
CA GLU A 131 -19.27 -17.47 -16.31
C GLU A 131 -19.77 -17.91 -17.70
N SER A 132 -20.50 -17.04 -18.42
CA SER A 132 -21.04 -17.34 -19.74
C SER A 132 -19.96 -17.67 -20.78
N LYS A 133 -18.87 -16.88 -20.80
CA LYS A 133 -17.73 -17.11 -21.71
C LYS A 133 -16.97 -18.40 -21.37
N VAL A 134 -16.93 -18.77 -20.10
CA VAL A 134 -16.32 -20.04 -19.67
C VAL A 134 -17.17 -21.23 -20.12
N ASN A 135 -18.49 -21.13 -20.03
CA ASN A 135 -19.40 -22.18 -20.49
C ASN A 135 -19.36 -22.34 -22.03
N GLU A 136 -19.25 -21.25 -22.78
CA GLU A 136 -19.01 -21.30 -24.24
C GLU A 136 -17.66 -21.96 -24.58
N TYR A 137 -16.59 -21.63 -23.86
CA TYR A 137 -15.28 -22.23 -24.06
C TYR A 137 -15.28 -23.74 -23.75
N ASN A 138 -15.85 -24.14 -22.61
CA ASN A 138 -15.87 -25.54 -22.17
C ASN A 138 -16.78 -26.43 -23.03
N THR A 139 -17.84 -25.87 -23.63
CA THR A 139 -18.65 -26.59 -24.62
C THR A 139 -17.92 -26.86 -25.93
N HIS A 140 -16.90 -26.05 -26.26
CA HIS A 140 -16.02 -26.21 -27.42
C HIS A 140 -14.78 -27.05 -27.12
N PHE A 141 -14.29 -27.06 -25.87
CA PHE A 141 -13.11 -27.83 -25.44
C PHE A 141 -13.35 -29.34 -25.34
N SER A 142 -14.59 -29.83 -25.55
CA SER A 142 -14.88 -31.26 -25.57
C SER A 142 -14.10 -31.93 -26.71
N PRO A 143 -13.14 -32.84 -26.43
CA PRO A 143 -12.50 -33.61 -27.48
C PRO A 143 -13.58 -34.29 -28.32
N VAL A 144 -13.43 -34.30 -29.64
CA VAL A 144 -14.42 -34.79 -30.63
C VAL A 144 -14.97 -36.19 -30.28
N GLN A 145 -14.22 -36.98 -29.50
CA GLN A 145 -14.60 -38.30 -28.99
C GLN A 145 -15.65 -38.31 -27.86
N PHE A 146 -15.96 -37.17 -27.22
CA PHE A 146 -16.89 -37.07 -26.08
C PHE A 146 -18.17 -36.30 -26.38
N LEU A 147 -18.45 -35.98 -27.65
CA LEU A 147 -19.69 -35.31 -28.08
C LEU A 147 -20.97 -36.04 -27.61
N PHE A 148 -20.91 -37.36 -27.41
CA PHE A 148 -22.00 -38.20 -26.88
C PHE A 148 -22.41 -37.88 -25.42
N TYR A 149 -21.58 -37.18 -24.64
CA TYR A 149 -21.80 -36.91 -23.22
C TYR A 149 -22.34 -35.52 -22.89
N ARG A 150 -22.65 -34.67 -23.88
CA ARG A 150 -23.04 -33.27 -23.66
C ARG A 150 -24.19 -33.06 -22.65
N SER A 151 -25.17 -33.97 -22.60
CA SER A 151 -26.30 -33.91 -21.64
C SER A 151 -25.97 -34.44 -20.24
N LYS A 152 -24.80 -35.07 -20.06
CA LYS A 152 -24.32 -35.68 -18.82
C LYS A 152 -23.15 -34.93 -18.18
N ILE A 153 -22.75 -33.80 -18.74
CA ILE A 153 -21.68 -32.94 -18.23
C ILE A 153 -22.30 -31.74 -17.51
N SER A 154 -21.78 -31.42 -16.33
CA SER A 154 -22.11 -30.19 -15.60
C SER A 154 -20.81 -29.47 -15.25
N PHE A 155 -20.71 -28.20 -15.64
CA PHE A 155 -19.65 -27.28 -15.25
C PHE A 155 -20.28 -26.09 -14.52
N GLN A 156 -19.66 -25.64 -13.44
CA GLN A 156 -20.13 -24.49 -12.66
C GLN A 156 -18.95 -23.80 -11.96
N ILE A 157 -19.03 -22.46 -11.85
CA ILE A 157 -18.15 -21.66 -11.01
C ILE A 157 -19.00 -20.95 -9.96
N GLN A 158 -18.73 -21.21 -8.69
CA GLN A 158 -19.51 -20.67 -7.57
C GLN A 158 -18.64 -19.82 -6.67
N ALA A 159 -19.08 -18.62 -6.31
CA ALA A 159 -18.40 -17.78 -5.33
C ALA A 159 -18.86 -18.12 -3.90
N VAL A 160 -17.92 -18.19 -2.96
CA VAL A 160 -18.09 -18.62 -1.57
C VAL A 160 -17.41 -17.60 -0.62
N ASN A 161 -18.08 -17.23 0.47
CA ASN A 161 -17.57 -16.35 1.53
C ASN A 161 -16.71 -17.10 2.55
N ASN A 162 -16.08 -16.38 3.47
CA ASN A 162 -15.19 -16.95 4.50
C ASN A 162 -15.85 -18.03 5.40
N HIS A 163 -17.19 -18.08 5.44
CA HIS A 163 -17.96 -19.08 6.18
C HIS A 163 -18.50 -20.21 5.30
N GLY A 164 -18.14 -20.25 4.01
CA GLY A 164 -18.61 -21.29 3.11
C GLY A 164 -19.98 -21.04 2.45
N ARG A 165 -20.57 -19.84 2.60
CA ARG A 165 -21.86 -19.46 2.00
C ARG A 165 -21.65 -18.74 0.67
N PHE A 166 -22.57 -18.86 -0.27
CA PHE A 166 -22.41 -18.28 -1.61
C PHE A 166 -22.28 -16.74 -1.59
N VAL A 167 -21.06 -16.19 -1.72
CA VAL A 167 -20.74 -14.75 -1.86
C VAL A 167 -19.34 -14.56 -2.49
N SER A 168 -19.07 -13.40 -3.08
CA SER A 168 -18.00 -12.99 -4.03
C SER A 168 -16.49 -13.14 -3.66
N LEU A 169 -16.04 -13.96 -2.71
CA LEU A 169 -14.62 -13.92 -2.26
C LEU A 169 -13.73 -15.10 -2.73
N THR A 170 -14.12 -16.35 -2.48
CA THR A 170 -13.39 -17.56 -2.92
C THR A 170 -14.19 -18.28 -3.98
N LEU A 171 -13.60 -18.65 -5.11
CA LEU A 171 -14.32 -19.29 -6.20
C LEU A 171 -14.07 -20.80 -6.19
N LEU A 172 -15.12 -21.58 -6.41
CA LEU A 172 -15.08 -23.03 -6.60
C LEU A 172 -15.44 -23.34 -8.05
N ALA A 173 -14.47 -23.77 -8.84
CA ALA A 173 -14.73 -24.33 -10.17
C ALA A 173 -14.92 -25.83 -10.05
N SER A 174 -15.99 -26.38 -10.63
CA SER A 174 -16.24 -27.81 -10.60
C SER A 174 -16.80 -28.31 -11.93
N MET A 175 -16.40 -29.54 -12.28
CA MET A 175 -16.91 -30.26 -13.44
C MET A 175 -17.23 -31.70 -13.05
N MET A 176 -18.40 -32.16 -13.47
CA MET A 176 -18.92 -33.50 -13.23
C MET A 176 -19.35 -34.14 -14.55
N VAL A 177 -18.96 -35.39 -14.75
CA VAL A 177 -19.42 -36.25 -15.86
C VAL A 177 -20.18 -37.41 -15.26
N PHE A 178 -21.50 -37.40 -15.45
CA PHE A 178 -22.40 -38.35 -14.80
C PHE A 178 -22.54 -39.65 -15.57
N ASP A 179 -22.67 -40.75 -14.83
CA ASP A 179 -23.14 -42.06 -15.30
C ASP A 179 -22.49 -42.52 -16.63
N VAL A 180 -21.15 -42.67 -16.60
CA VAL A 180 -20.33 -43.11 -17.72
C VAL A 180 -20.68 -44.58 -18.05
N PRO A 181 -21.13 -44.89 -19.27
CA PRO A 181 -21.48 -46.24 -19.71
C PRO A 181 -20.22 -47.08 -19.95
N ASP A 182 -20.36 -48.39 -19.78
CA ASP A 182 -19.35 -49.35 -20.22
C ASP A 182 -19.42 -49.56 -21.75
N LEU A 183 -18.46 -48.99 -22.48
CA LEU A 183 -18.36 -49.10 -23.93
C LEU A 183 -17.89 -50.49 -24.41
N LEU A 184 -17.32 -51.32 -23.55
CA LEU A 184 -16.76 -52.62 -23.93
C LEU A 184 -17.81 -53.74 -23.93
N THR A 185 -18.73 -53.73 -22.97
CA THR A 185 -19.78 -54.76 -22.85
C THR A 185 -21.16 -54.27 -23.30
N GLY A 186 -21.34 -52.96 -23.47
CA GLY A 186 -22.61 -52.35 -23.90
C GLY A 186 -23.74 -52.45 -22.87
N ARG A 187 -23.48 -53.00 -21.67
CA ARG A 187 -24.44 -53.11 -20.56
C ARG A 187 -23.77 -52.72 -19.24
N GLY A 188 -24.24 -51.63 -18.63
CA GLY A 188 -23.81 -51.21 -17.28
C GLY A 188 -23.26 -49.79 -17.22
N CYS A 189 -23.16 -49.26 -16.01
CA CYS A 189 -22.62 -47.93 -15.70
C CYS A 189 -21.33 -48.10 -14.89
N LEU A 190 -20.23 -47.51 -15.37
CA LEU A 190 -18.94 -47.49 -14.69
C LEU A 190 -18.99 -46.61 -13.44
N GLY A 191 -19.84 -45.57 -13.43
CA GLY A 191 -19.93 -44.55 -12.38
C GLY A 191 -19.77 -43.14 -12.97
N SER A 192 -19.56 -42.14 -12.13
CA SER A 192 -19.30 -40.74 -12.53
C SER A 192 -17.88 -40.31 -12.22
N VAL A 193 -17.45 -39.24 -12.87
CA VAL A 193 -16.15 -38.59 -12.67
C VAL A 193 -16.38 -37.15 -12.20
N VAL A 194 -15.66 -36.72 -11.17
CA VAL A 194 -15.79 -35.38 -10.58
C VAL A 194 -14.41 -34.77 -10.33
N PHE A 195 -14.28 -33.48 -10.65
CA PHE A 195 -13.14 -32.66 -10.28
C PHE A 195 -13.60 -31.27 -9.84
N SER A 196 -13.00 -30.72 -8.79
CA SER A 196 -13.21 -29.32 -8.42
C SER A 196 -11.99 -28.71 -7.73
N GLU A 197 -11.81 -27.41 -7.89
CA GLU A 197 -10.72 -26.63 -7.32
C GLU A 197 -11.24 -25.33 -6.72
N SER A 198 -10.75 -24.99 -5.52
CA SER A 198 -10.92 -23.66 -4.93
C SER A 198 -9.79 -22.74 -5.39
N PHE A 199 -10.14 -21.55 -5.87
CA PHE A 199 -9.18 -20.59 -6.41
C PHE A 199 -9.53 -19.15 -6.06
N LEU A 200 -8.54 -18.28 -6.17
CA LEU A 200 -8.67 -16.83 -6.07
C LEU A 200 -8.24 -16.19 -7.39
N THR A 201 -8.87 -15.06 -7.71
CA THR A 201 -8.48 -14.20 -8.82
C THR A 201 -8.11 -12.83 -8.30
N SER A 202 -7.25 -12.16 -9.04
CA SER A 202 -6.82 -10.81 -8.78
C SER A 202 -6.73 -10.06 -10.10
N GLN A 203 -7.19 -8.81 -10.13
CA GLN A 203 -7.24 -7.99 -11.33
C GLN A 203 -6.73 -6.59 -11.02
N ILE A 204 -5.79 -6.12 -11.84
CA ILE A 204 -5.24 -4.78 -11.79
C ILE A 204 -5.60 -4.09 -13.10
N GLN A 205 -6.16 -2.88 -13.02
CA GLN A 205 -6.36 -2.04 -14.19
C GLN A 205 -5.05 -1.35 -14.56
N VAL A 206 -4.61 -1.52 -15.80
CA VAL A 206 -3.34 -0.99 -16.30
C VAL A 206 -3.62 -0.07 -17.48
N LYS A 207 -3.09 1.15 -17.40
CA LYS A 207 -3.18 2.17 -18.43
C LYS A 207 -1.94 2.13 -19.31
N GLU A 208 -2.16 1.99 -20.60
CA GLU A 208 -1.11 2.02 -21.62
C GLU A 208 -0.72 3.46 -21.99
N LYS A 209 0.37 3.60 -22.75
CA LYS A 209 0.86 4.92 -23.21
C LYS A 209 -0.14 5.64 -24.12
N ASP A 210 -0.97 4.89 -24.85
CA ASP A 210 -2.03 5.41 -25.72
C ASP A 210 -3.31 5.82 -24.94
N GLY A 211 -3.33 5.59 -23.63
CA GLY A 211 -4.47 5.87 -22.76
C GLY A 211 -5.51 4.75 -22.67
N SER A 212 -5.34 3.65 -23.41
CA SER A 212 -6.19 2.46 -23.27
C SER A 212 -6.01 1.82 -21.89
N ILE A 213 -7.08 1.19 -21.39
CA ILE A 213 -7.09 0.51 -20.09
C ILE A 213 -7.24 -0.99 -20.32
N ASN A 214 -6.17 -1.72 -20.03
CA ASN A 214 -6.12 -3.17 -20.05
C ASN A 214 -6.24 -3.73 -18.63
N SER A 215 -6.59 -5.00 -18.52
CA SER A 215 -6.62 -5.70 -17.23
C SER A 215 -5.49 -6.70 -17.14
N GLU A 216 -4.58 -6.49 -16.21
CA GLU A 216 -3.62 -7.51 -15.80
C GLU A 216 -4.32 -8.44 -14.80
N THR A 217 -4.24 -9.74 -15.03
CA THR A 217 -4.97 -10.74 -14.23
C THR A 217 -4.02 -11.79 -13.70
N SER A 218 -4.26 -12.22 -12.48
CA SER A 218 -3.53 -13.29 -11.82
C SER A 218 -4.51 -14.20 -11.08
N HIS A 219 -4.17 -15.48 -10.97
CA HIS A 219 -4.98 -16.44 -10.24
C HIS A 219 -4.10 -17.42 -9.49
N ILE A 220 -4.64 -17.99 -8.42
CA ILE A 220 -4.01 -19.05 -7.67
C ILE A 220 -5.03 -20.11 -7.29
N VAL A 221 -4.67 -21.37 -7.47
CA VAL A 221 -5.48 -22.52 -7.06
C VAL A 221 -5.03 -22.96 -5.67
N LEU A 222 -5.86 -22.69 -4.66
CA LEU A 222 -5.55 -22.93 -3.25
C LEU A 222 -5.49 -24.42 -2.90
N THR A 223 -6.21 -25.25 -3.66
CA THR A 223 -6.31 -26.71 -3.46
C THR A 223 -5.34 -27.50 -4.35
N ALA A 224 -4.43 -26.83 -5.08
CA ALA A 224 -3.47 -27.49 -5.97
C ALA A 224 -2.45 -28.38 -5.25
N ALA A 225 -2.21 -28.14 -3.96
CA ALA A 225 -1.35 -28.98 -3.13
C ALA A 225 -1.92 -30.39 -2.89
N ILE A 226 -3.23 -30.57 -3.08
CA ILE A 226 -3.89 -31.88 -2.99
C ILE A 226 -3.74 -32.54 -4.37
N PRO A 227 -3.07 -33.71 -4.46
CA PRO A 227 -2.82 -34.38 -5.73
C PRO A 227 -4.07 -34.43 -6.61
N ARG A 228 -3.93 -33.93 -7.85
CA ARG A 228 -5.05 -33.95 -8.80
C ARG A 228 -5.29 -35.34 -9.34
N TYR A 229 -4.25 -36.18 -9.38
CA TYR A 229 -4.36 -37.58 -9.74
C TYR A 229 -3.66 -38.44 -8.68
N ALA A 230 -4.23 -39.60 -8.40
CA ALA A 230 -3.61 -40.63 -7.58
C ALA A 230 -4.15 -42.00 -7.99
N SER A 231 -3.27 -42.99 -7.92
CA SER A 231 -3.61 -44.39 -8.16
C SER A 231 -2.98 -45.28 -7.09
N TRP A 232 -3.58 -46.46 -6.89
CA TRP A 232 -3.02 -47.50 -6.01
C TRP A 232 -3.13 -48.86 -6.69
N LEU A 233 -2.08 -49.67 -6.55
CA LEU A 233 -2.08 -51.08 -6.95
C LEU A 233 -2.97 -51.90 -6.00
N VAL A 234 -4.24 -52.07 -6.36
CA VAL A 234 -5.19 -52.87 -5.58
C VAL A 234 -5.44 -54.25 -6.19
N GLU A 235 -5.29 -54.39 -7.52
CA GLU A 235 -5.55 -55.65 -8.21
C GLU A 235 -4.34 -56.57 -8.26
N ASP A 236 -4.56 -57.85 -7.95
CA ASP A 236 -3.53 -58.89 -7.99
C ASP A 236 -2.82 -58.98 -9.36
N SER A 237 -3.53 -58.70 -10.47
CA SER A 237 -2.95 -58.71 -11.80
C SER A 237 -1.88 -57.62 -11.98
N ASP A 238 -2.17 -56.41 -11.49
CA ASP A 238 -1.33 -55.23 -11.67
C ASP A 238 -0.12 -55.31 -10.74
N VAL A 239 -0.31 -55.79 -9.51
CA VAL A 239 0.77 -56.10 -8.58
C VAL A 239 1.72 -57.12 -9.20
N LYS A 240 1.20 -58.24 -9.71
CA LYS A 240 2.01 -59.28 -10.37
C LYS A 240 2.76 -58.75 -11.60
N LEU A 241 2.19 -57.83 -12.36
CA LEU A 241 2.87 -57.20 -13.51
C LEU A 241 4.00 -56.26 -13.05
N SER A 242 3.76 -55.48 -12.00
CA SER A 242 4.80 -54.63 -11.40
C SER A 242 5.94 -55.47 -10.82
N GLU A 243 5.64 -56.54 -10.08
CA GLU A 243 6.63 -57.47 -9.54
C GLU A 243 7.44 -58.17 -10.64
N LYS A 244 6.79 -58.55 -11.75
CA LYS A 244 7.48 -59.09 -12.93
C LYS A 244 8.47 -58.09 -13.52
N ALA A 245 8.12 -56.80 -13.58
CA ALA A 245 9.04 -55.77 -14.03
C ALA A 245 10.21 -55.56 -13.07
N GLN A 246 10.01 -55.76 -11.76
CA GLN A 246 11.10 -55.74 -10.79
C GLN A 246 12.00 -56.99 -10.86
N HIS A 247 11.52 -58.10 -11.42
CA HIS A 247 12.33 -59.31 -11.63
C HIS A 247 13.53 -59.06 -12.56
N ILE A 248 13.44 -58.07 -13.45
CA ILE A 248 14.54 -57.57 -14.31
C ILE A 248 15.80 -57.25 -13.48
N LEU A 249 15.64 -56.84 -12.21
CA LEU A 249 16.77 -56.54 -11.32
C LEU A 249 17.61 -57.78 -10.95
N LYS A 250 17.07 -58.99 -11.13
CA LYS A 250 17.74 -60.26 -10.81
C LYS A 250 18.34 -60.94 -12.05
N GLU A 251 18.16 -60.37 -13.23
CA GLU A 251 18.62 -60.94 -14.50
C GLU A 251 19.98 -60.36 -14.91
N ASP A 252 20.95 -61.21 -15.27
CA ASP A 252 22.29 -60.77 -15.69
C ASP A 252 22.28 -59.91 -16.96
N LYS A 253 21.36 -60.19 -17.88
CA LYS A 253 21.10 -59.38 -19.09
C LYS A 253 19.60 -59.28 -19.33
N SER A 254 19.03 -58.15 -18.96
CA SER A 254 17.59 -57.89 -19.08
C SER A 254 17.22 -57.15 -20.36
N VAL A 255 15.92 -56.90 -20.56
CA VAL A 255 15.38 -56.05 -21.65
C VAL A 255 15.88 -54.60 -21.58
N LEU A 256 16.31 -54.14 -20.40
CA LEU A 256 16.91 -52.82 -20.20
C LEU A 256 18.45 -52.87 -20.18
N GLY A 257 19.04 -54.05 -20.43
CA GLY A 257 20.49 -54.27 -20.40
C GLY A 257 21.01 -54.73 -19.03
N THR A 258 22.28 -54.45 -18.74
CA THR A 258 22.93 -54.80 -17.47
C THR A 258 22.66 -53.73 -16.42
N LEU A 259 22.33 -54.13 -15.19
CA LEU A 259 22.12 -53.19 -14.08
C LEU A 259 23.42 -52.45 -13.74
N LEU A 260 23.38 -51.11 -13.72
CA LEU A 260 24.51 -50.27 -13.33
C LEU A 260 24.44 -49.93 -11.85
N THR A 261 23.32 -49.35 -11.41
CA THR A 261 23.09 -48.96 -10.01
C THR A 261 21.61 -48.72 -9.74
N GLY A 262 21.23 -48.63 -8.46
CA GLY A 262 19.92 -48.13 -8.07
C GLY A 262 19.82 -47.74 -6.60
N GLY A 263 18.73 -47.06 -6.26
CA GLY A 263 18.51 -46.55 -4.90
C GLY A 263 17.21 -45.79 -4.74
N ASP A 264 16.91 -45.46 -3.49
CA ASP A 264 15.73 -44.71 -3.08
C ASP A 264 15.97 -43.18 -3.15
N GLY A 265 14.89 -42.40 -3.14
CA GLY A 265 14.93 -40.94 -3.02
C GLY A 265 15.13 -40.19 -4.33
N ALA A 266 14.70 -40.77 -5.45
CA ALA A 266 14.59 -40.08 -6.73
C ALA A 266 13.14 -39.65 -6.97
N TYR A 267 12.95 -38.52 -7.67
CA TYR A 267 11.63 -37.99 -8.00
C TYR A 267 11.38 -38.04 -9.49
N ILE A 268 10.22 -38.52 -9.92
CA ILE A 268 9.76 -38.41 -11.31
C ILE A 268 8.69 -37.32 -11.42
N TYR A 269 8.76 -36.51 -12.46
CA TYR A 269 7.82 -35.40 -12.68
C TYR A 269 7.59 -35.14 -14.17
N SER A 270 6.42 -34.58 -14.51
CA SER A 270 6.03 -34.25 -15.88
C SER A 270 5.42 -32.84 -15.92
N SER A 271 5.37 -32.22 -17.11
CA SER A 271 4.67 -30.93 -17.33
C SER A 271 3.15 -31.04 -17.33
N ASN A 272 2.58 -32.24 -17.13
CA ASN A 272 1.14 -32.41 -17.08
C ASN A 272 0.57 -31.74 -15.82
N PRO A 273 -0.48 -30.92 -15.93
CA PRO A 273 -1.11 -30.28 -14.76
C PRO A 273 -1.58 -31.24 -13.67
N GLN A 274 -1.81 -32.52 -13.99
CA GLN A 274 -2.24 -33.55 -13.05
C GLN A 274 -1.09 -34.18 -12.27
N ALA A 275 0.13 -34.11 -12.79
CA ALA A 275 1.29 -34.74 -12.18
C ALA A 275 1.71 -33.99 -10.93
N THR A 276 2.14 -34.75 -9.93
CA THR A 276 2.87 -34.25 -8.78
C THR A 276 4.23 -34.96 -8.73
N PRO A 277 5.29 -34.33 -8.19
CA PRO A 277 6.57 -35.00 -8.05
C PRO A 277 6.42 -36.28 -7.20
N ALA A 278 6.61 -37.44 -7.82
CA ALA A 278 6.44 -38.74 -7.17
C ALA A 278 7.81 -39.29 -6.72
N GLU A 279 7.94 -39.57 -5.43
CA GLU A 279 9.16 -40.17 -4.86
C GLU A 279 9.16 -41.68 -5.08
N GLY A 280 10.29 -42.24 -5.52
CA GLY A 280 10.40 -43.67 -5.72
C GLY A 280 11.82 -44.19 -5.79
N LYS A 281 11.92 -45.47 -6.12
CA LYS A 281 13.17 -46.18 -6.34
C LYS A 281 13.55 -46.07 -7.80
N LEU A 282 14.78 -45.67 -8.07
CA LEU A 282 15.31 -45.51 -9.42
C LEU A 282 16.47 -46.47 -9.64
N TYR A 283 16.41 -47.20 -10.74
CA TYR A 283 17.46 -48.13 -11.18
C TYR A 283 17.90 -47.79 -12.60
N PHE A 284 19.20 -47.64 -12.79
CA PHE A 284 19.84 -47.35 -14.06
C PHE A 284 20.42 -48.63 -14.65
N PHE A 285 20.15 -48.87 -15.93
CA PHE A 285 20.72 -49.97 -16.69
C PHE A 285 21.55 -49.44 -17.87
N SER A 286 22.31 -50.31 -18.54
CA SER A 286 23.07 -49.94 -19.74
C SER A 286 22.18 -49.38 -20.84
N ASP A 287 20.95 -49.89 -20.99
CA ASP A 287 20.04 -49.61 -22.10
C ASP A 287 18.66 -49.08 -21.66
N GLY A 288 18.54 -48.58 -20.43
CA GLY A 288 17.30 -47.98 -19.95
C GLY A 288 17.24 -47.65 -18.46
N ILE A 289 16.04 -47.31 -18.00
CA ILE A 289 15.71 -46.93 -16.62
C ILE A 289 14.51 -47.75 -16.15
N LEU A 290 14.55 -48.17 -14.88
CA LEU A 290 13.38 -48.69 -14.17
C LEU A 290 13.10 -47.77 -12.97
N PHE A 291 11.91 -47.18 -12.94
CA PHE A 291 11.41 -46.44 -11.78
C PHE A 291 10.32 -47.27 -11.11
N SER A 292 10.30 -47.31 -9.78
CA SER A 292 9.26 -48.00 -9.03
C SER A 292 8.80 -47.17 -7.84
N ASP A 293 7.49 -47.00 -7.74
CA ASP A 293 6.84 -46.28 -6.66
C ASP A 293 5.58 -47.05 -6.19
N PRO A 294 5.19 -46.96 -4.90
CA PRO A 294 4.00 -47.61 -4.38
C PRO A 294 2.67 -47.24 -5.07
N HIS A 295 2.55 -46.05 -5.66
CA HIS A 295 1.31 -45.58 -6.29
C HIS A 295 1.16 -46.13 -7.72
N HIS A 296 2.18 -45.93 -8.54
CA HIS A 296 2.16 -46.29 -9.96
C HIS A 296 2.64 -47.72 -10.23
N GLY A 297 3.37 -48.33 -9.29
CA GLY A 297 4.12 -49.55 -9.55
C GLY A 297 5.38 -49.29 -10.35
N SER A 298 5.72 -50.21 -11.25
CA SER A 298 6.96 -50.18 -12.02
C SER A 298 6.78 -49.51 -13.38
N ILE A 299 7.71 -48.64 -13.75
CA ILE A 299 7.76 -47.92 -15.03
C ILE A 299 9.12 -48.21 -15.66
N SER A 300 9.13 -48.91 -16.80
CA SER A 300 10.36 -49.25 -17.53
C SER A 300 10.48 -48.43 -18.81
N ILE A 301 11.60 -47.69 -18.92
CA ILE A 301 11.92 -46.84 -20.06
C ILE A 301 13.19 -47.36 -20.73
N SER A 302 13.05 -48.03 -21.88
CA SER A 302 14.19 -48.45 -22.70
C SER A 302 14.74 -47.29 -23.52
N LYS A 303 16.06 -47.25 -23.78
CA LYS A 303 16.69 -46.30 -24.71
C LYS A 303 16.06 -46.34 -26.10
N ASN A 304 15.53 -47.49 -26.55
CA ASN A 304 14.81 -47.58 -27.82
C ASN A 304 13.58 -46.66 -27.87
N HIS A 305 12.99 -46.36 -26.72
CA HIS A 305 11.84 -45.46 -26.56
C HIS A 305 12.24 -44.03 -26.19
N MET A 306 13.52 -43.73 -26.03
CA MET A 306 14.03 -42.39 -25.80
C MET A 306 14.38 -41.73 -27.14
N SER A 307 14.08 -40.45 -27.27
CA SER A 307 14.48 -39.60 -28.40
C SER A 307 15.76 -38.83 -28.08
N SER A 308 15.91 -38.40 -26.82
CA SER A 308 17.07 -37.67 -26.33
C SER A 308 17.14 -37.79 -24.80
N ILE A 309 18.32 -37.57 -24.23
CA ILE A 309 18.50 -37.52 -22.78
C ILE A 309 19.50 -36.43 -22.41
N SER A 310 19.11 -35.55 -21.49
CA SER A 310 19.93 -34.41 -21.05
C SER A 310 19.96 -34.29 -19.53
N LEU A 311 21.09 -33.80 -19.01
CA LEU A 311 21.34 -33.57 -17.59
C LEU A 311 21.59 -32.08 -17.36
N TYR A 312 20.91 -31.53 -16.35
CA TYR A 312 21.19 -30.22 -15.78
C TYR A 312 21.54 -30.38 -14.31
N ASP A 313 22.69 -29.85 -13.87
CA ASP A 313 23.16 -29.96 -12.48
C ASP A 313 23.61 -28.62 -11.84
N GLY A 314 23.55 -27.51 -12.58
CA GLY A 314 23.67 -26.15 -12.05
C GLY A 314 25.00 -25.82 -11.35
N ASP A 315 26.06 -26.60 -11.56
CA ASP A 315 27.42 -26.39 -11.05
C ASP A 315 27.59 -26.31 -9.51
N SER A 316 26.55 -26.58 -8.71
CA SER A 316 26.59 -26.49 -7.24
C SER A 316 25.92 -27.67 -6.54
N THR A 317 26.49 -28.09 -5.40
CA THR A 317 25.91 -29.15 -4.54
C THR A 317 24.61 -28.75 -3.82
N SER A 318 24.13 -27.51 -4.01
CA SER A 318 22.84 -27.03 -3.52
C SER A 318 21.72 -27.13 -4.56
N ILE A 319 22.05 -27.44 -5.82
CA ILE A 319 21.09 -27.48 -6.93
C ILE A 319 20.71 -28.93 -7.23
N VAL A 320 19.41 -29.17 -7.42
CA VAL A 320 18.89 -30.48 -7.80
C VAL A 320 19.36 -30.84 -9.21
N ALA A 321 19.99 -32.01 -9.35
CA ALA A 321 20.32 -32.54 -10.65
C ALA A 321 19.05 -33.09 -11.32
N ALA A 322 18.75 -32.61 -12.52
CA ALA A 322 17.57 -32.97 -13.30
C ALA A 322 17.97 -33.67 -14.59
N LEU A 323 17.49 -34.90 -14.75
CA LEU A 323 17.61 -35.68 -15.97
C LEU A 323 16.32 -35.52 -16.79
N PHE A 324 16.40 -34.84 -17.93
CA PHE A 324 15.29 -34.71 -18.87
C PHE A 324 15.37 -35.82 -19.92
N VAL A 325 14.32 -36.62 -20.02
CA VAL A 325 14.19 -37.76 -20.94
C VAL A 325 13.09 -37.43 -21.94
N ASP A 326 13.47 -37.23 -23.20
CA ASP A 326 12.51 -37.09 -24.29
C ASP A 326 12.07 -38.48 -24.75
N VAL A 327 10.77 -38.69 -24.84
CA VAL A 327 10.12 -39.99 -25.01
C VAL A 327 9.44 -40.07 -26.37
N LYS A 328 9.50 -41.24 -27.02
CA LYS A 328 8.75 -41.54 -28.25
C LYS A 328 7.31 -41.91 -27.94
N CYS A 329 6.38 -41.61 -28.85
CA CYS A 329 4.96 -41.95 -28.69
C CYS A 329 4.69 -43.45 -28.45
N SER A 330 5.60 -44.34 -28.88
CA SER A 330 5.50 -45.78 -28.62
C SER A 330 5.57 -46.15 -27.13
N LEU A 331 6.09 -45.29 -26.26
CA LEU A 331 6.11 -45.51 -24.81
C LEU A 331 4.79 -45.15 -24.13
N LEU A 332 3.89 -44.39 -24.77
CA LEU A 332 2.69 -43.86 -24.09
C LEU A 332 1.78 -44.98 -23.53
N ALA A 333 1.74 -46.16 -24.16
CA ALA A 333 1.01 -47.33 -23.65
C ALA A 333 1.65 -47.95 -22.39
N HIS A 334 2.91 -47.64 -22.13
CA HIS A 334 3.74 -48.15 -21.03
C HIS A 334 4.05 -47.09 -19.97
N LEU A 335 3.47 -45.89 -20.11
CA LEU A 335 3.68 -44.76 -19.22
C LEU A 335 2.35 -44.38 -18.56
N PRO A 336 2.30 -44.11 -17.24
CA PRO A 336 1.11 -43.58 -16.57
C PRO A 336 0.53 -42.37 -17.28
N ILE A 337 -0.80 -42.25 -17.30
CA ILE A 337 -1.51 -41.18 -18.02
C ILE A 337 -1.13 -39.76 -17.53
N GLU A 338 -0.83 -39.59 -16.25
CA GLU A 338 -0.37 -38.32 -15.66
C GLU A 338 1.02 -37.90 -16.16
N PHE A 339 1.79 -38.81 -16.72
CA PHE A 339 3.09 -38.54 -17.33
C PHE A 339 2.99 -38.35 -18.85
N HIS A 340 1.78 -38.41 -19.43
CA HIS A 340 1.56 -38.05 -20.83
C HIS A 340 1.61 -36.53 -20.95
N THR A 341 2.50 -36.02 -21.78
CA THR A 341 2.72 -34.59 -22.01
C THR A 341 2.68 -34.27 -23.50
N ARG A 342 2.29 -33.05 -23.88
CA ARG A 342 2.32 -32.62 -25.30
C ARG A 342 3.74 -32.57 -25.86
N ASP A 343 4.68 -32.23 -24.99
CA ASP A 343 6.10 -32.12 -25.32
C ASP A 343 6.84 -33.47 -25.24
N ASN A 344 6.14 -34.53 -24.80
CA ASN A 344 6.65 -35.90 -24.65
C ASN A 344 7.99 -36.02 -23.89
N PHE A 345 8.21 -35.21 -22.85
CA PHE A 345 9.39 -35.34 -21.98
C PHE A 345 9.01 -35.61 -20.52
N LEU A 346 9.95 -36.20 -19.80
CA LEU A 346 9.88 -36.47 -18.36
C LEU A 346 11.12 -35.92 -17.65
N MET A 347 10.95 -35.47 -16.42
CA MET A 347 12.06 -35.05 -15.56
C MET A 347 12.25 -36.07 -14.43
N ILE A 348 13.46 -36.57 -14.27
CA ILE A 348 13.88 -37.35 -13.11
C ILE A 348 14.84 -36.50 -12.30
N ALA A 349 14.45 -36.14 -11.08
CA ALA A 349 15.22 -35.32 -10.18
C ALA A 349 15.98 -36.17 -9.16
N LEU A 350 17.28 -35.89 -9.02
CA LEU A 350 18.20 -36.50 -8.08
C LEU A 350 18.62 -35.44 -7.07
N PHE A 351 18.17 -35.61 -5.82
CA PHE A 351 18.49 -34.65 -4.77
C PHE A 351 19.97 -34.74 -4.38
N PRO A 352 20.66 -33.60 -4.18
CA PRO A 352 22.06 -33.60 -3.76
C PRO A 352 22.28 -34.38 -2.47
N LYS A 353 23.47 -34.95 -2.31
CA LYS A 353 23.91 -35.72 -1.12
C LYS A 353 23.18 -37.05 -0.90
N THR A 354 22.17 -37.40 -1.69
CA THR A 354 21.53 -38.72 -1.65
C THR A 354 22.45 -39.82 -2.17
N LYS A 355 22.17 -41.09 -1.81
CA LYS A 355 22.94 -42.25 -2.30
C LYS A 355 22.83 -42.38 -3.82
N ILE A 356 21.62 -42.21 -4.36
CA ILE A 356 21.36 -42.32 -5.80
C ILE A 356 22.07 -41.23 -6.60
N TYR A 357 22.12 -39.99 -6.09
CA TYR A 357 22.88 -38.89 -6.69
C TYR A 357 24.37 -39.25 -6.82
N LYS A 358 25.01 -39.70 -5.72
CA LYS A 358 26.43 -40.12 -5.76
C LYS A 358 26.65 -41.30 -6.69
N ALA A 359 25.74 -42.27 -6.67
CA ALA A 359 25.83 -43.45 -7.51
C ALA A 359 25.72 -43.11 -9.01
N PHE A 360 24.84 -42.18 -9.38
CA PHE A 360 24.69 -41.72 -10.77
C PHE A 360 26.01 -41.17 -11.34
N TYR A 361 26.67 -40.23 -10.65
CA TYR A 361 27.94 -39.68 -11.14
C TYR A 361 29.08 -40.70 -11.15
N SER A 362 29.13 -41.62 -10.19
CA SER A 362 30.20 -42.63 -10.11
C SER A 362 30.08 -43.78 -11.11
N GLN A 363 28.85 -44.22 -11.45
CA GLN A 363 28.62 -45.47 -12.17
C GLN A 363 27.81 -45.31 -13.47
N VAL A 364 26.99 -44.25 -13.61
CA VAL A 364 26.07 -44.08 -14.76
C VAL A 364 26.58 -43.03 -15.73
N PHE A 365 27.04 -41.88 -15.22
CA PHE A 365 27.39 -40.71 -16.02
C PHE A 365 28.39 -41.02 -17.14
N SER A 366 29.55 -41.63 -16.81
CA SER A 366 30.58 -42.00 -17.78
C SER A 366 30.10 -43.07 -18.77
N SER A 367 29.33 -44.05 -18.29
CA SER A 367 28.79 -45.14 -19.12
C SER A 367 27.80 -44.64 -20.16
N TRP A 368 26.99 -43.63 -19.84
CA TRP A 368 25.98 -43.08 -20.76
C TRP A 368 26.51 -41.95 -21.64
N GLN A 369 27.67 -41.37 -21.30
CA GLN A 369 28.35 -40.40 -22.14
C GLN A 369 29.21 -41.06 -23.24
N ASN A 370 29.86 -42.19 -22.94
CA ASN A 370 30.88 -42.82 -23.80
C ASN A 370 30.37 -43.95 -24.73
N GLN A 371 29.07 -44.25 -24.74
CA GLN A 371 28.53 -45.35 -25.55
C GLN A 371 28.44 -44.98 -27.04
N THR A 372 29.28 -45.59 -27.88
CA THR A 372 29.32 -45.41 -29.34
C THR A 372 28.28 -46.21 -30.12
N ASN A 373 27.65 -47.23 -29.52
CA ASN A 373 26.86 -48.23 -30.27
C ASN A 373 25.32 -48.03 -30.21
N SER A 374 24.78 -47.18 -29.33
CA SER A 374 23.32 -47.05 -29.10
C SER A 374 22.69 -45.76 -29.65
N GLY A 375 23.44 -44.88 -30.34
CA GLY A 375 22.94 -43.63 -30.95
C GLY A 375 22.46 -42.54 -29.99
N LEU A 376 22.10 -42.88 -28.74
CA LEU A 376 21.69 -41.99 -27.67
C LEU A 376 22.80 -41.87 -26.63
N TYR A 377 23.31 -40.64 -26.43
CA TYR A 377 24.30 -40.29 -25.41
C TYR A 377 23.75 -39.19 -24.49
N LEU A 378 24.23 -39.17 -23.24
CA LEU A 378 23.86 -38.16 -22.24
C LEU A 378 24.47 -36.79 -22.58
N ARG A 379 23.64 -35.77 -22.72
CA ARG A 379 24.06 -34.37 -22.95
C ARG A 379 24.00 -33.55 -21.67
N VAL A 380 25.07 -32.88 -21.29
CA VAL A 380 25.05 -31.90 -20.20
C VAL A 380 24.63 -30.54 -20.77
N VAL A 381 23.66 -29.89 -20.16
CA VAL A 381 23.01 -28.68 -20.67
C VAL A 381 23.08 -27.57 -19.62
N GLN A 382 23.39 -26.34 -20.05
CA GLN A 382 23.36 -25.15 -19.17
C GLN A 382 21.94 -24.58 -19.06
N GLU A 383 21.68 -23.79 -18.01
CA GLU A 383 20.35 -23.23 -17.73
C GLU A 383 19.75 -22.45 -18.91
N GLU A 384 20.58 -21.73 -19.67
CA GLU A 384 20.14 -20.93 -20.83
C GLU A 384 19.45 -21.74 -21.93
N PHE A 385 19.83 -23.02 -22.08
CA PHE A 385 19.31 -23.92 -23.11
C PHE A 385 18.09 -24.74 -22.65
N LEU A 386 17.69 -24.62 -21.38
CA LEU A 386 16.46 -25.25 -20.89
C LEU A 386 15.23 -24.51 -21.42
N SER A 387 14.20 -25.27 -21.83
CA SER A 387 12.91 -24.70 -22.20
C SER A 387 12.22 -24.04 -21.00
N VAL A 388 11.26 -23.13 -21.25
CA VAL A 388 10.49 -22.46 -20.20
C VAL A 388 9.82 -23.48 -19.26
N GLU A 389 9.27 -24.56 -19.82
CA GLU A 389 8.63 -25.63 -19.03
C GLU A 389 9.65 -26.45 -18.23
N GLN A 390 10.84 -26.75 -18.80
CA GLN A 390 11.91 -27.43 -18.06
C GLN A 390 12.39 -26.59 -16.86
N LYS A 391 12.57 -25.28 -17.05
CA LYS A 391 12.91 -24.34 -15.95
C LYS A 391 11.83 -24.30 -14.87
N ARG A 392 10.56 -24.30 -15.28
CA ARG A 392 9.42 -24.31 -14.35
C ARG A 392 9.37 -25.58 -13.51
N LEU A 393 9.56 -26.75 -14.12
CA LEU A 393 9.59 -28.04 -13.43
C LEU A 393 10.78 -28.13 -12.47
N HIS A 394 11.97 -27.73 -12.93
CA HIS A 394 13.18 -27.69 -12.11
C HIS A 394 13.01 -26.77 -10.90
N SER A 395 12.53 -25.54 -11.10
CA SER A 395 12.26 -24.58 -10.02
C SER A 395 11.27 -25.13 -8.98
N SER A 396 10.22 -25.81 -9.43
CA SER A 396 9.22 -26.42 -8.53
C SER A 396 9.86 -27.51 -7.65
N VAL A 397 10.68 -28.38 -8.25
CA VAL A 397 11.37 -29.45 -7.51
C VAL A 397 12.53 -28.91 -6.64
N GLN A 398 13.19 -27.83 -7.05
CA GLN A 398 14.19 -27.14 -6.24
C GLN A 398 13.55 -26.54 -4.97
N LYS A 399 12.36 -25.93 -5.08
CA LYS A 399 11.58 -25.46 -3.91
C LYS A 399 11.21 -26.62 -2.99
N LEU A 400 10.81 -27.77 -3.55
CA LEU A 400 10.54 -28.98 -2.78
C LEU A 400 11.79 -29.47 -2.02
N PHE A 401 12.94 -29.55 -2.68
CA PHE A 401 14.21 -29.91 -2.05
C PHE A 401 14.58 -28.95 -0.91
N ASN A 402 14.44 -27.64 -1.14
CA ASN A 402 14.69 -26.62 -0.13
C ASN A 402 13.77 -26.83 1.08
N ALA A 403 12.47 -27.04 0.87
CA ALA A 403 11.50 -27.25 1.94
C ALA A 403 11.76 -28.53 2.76
N LEU A 404 12.25 -29.60 2.12
CA LEU A 404 12.59 -30.87 2.77
C LEU A 404 13.94 -30.84 3.50
N SER A 405 14.84 -29.95 3.10
CA SER A 405 16.19 -29.84 3.68
C SER A 405 16.22 -29.13 5.05
N PHE A 406 15.16 -28.42 5.45
CA PHE A 406 15.08 -27.74 6.75
C PHE A 406 14.52 -28.65 7.86
N PRO A 407 15.14 -28.69 9.05
CA PRO A 407 14.62 -29.47 10.18
C PRO A 407 13.26 -28.94 10.63
N SER A 408 12.31 -29.86 10.83
CA SER A 408 10.97 -29.59 11.33
C SER A 408 11.02 -28.95 12.72
N GLY A 409 10.77 -27.63 12.81
CA GLY A 409 10.71 -26.93 14.11
C GLY A 409 10.89 -25.40 14.10
N LYS A 410 11.34 -24.80 12.99
CA LYS A 410 11.45 -23.32 12.87
C LYS A 410 10.29 -22.75 12.03
N ASP A 411 9.77 -21.57 12.38
CA ASP A 411 8.59 -20.96 11.71
C ASP A 411 8.75 -20.82 10.19
N GLY A 412 9.96 -20.50 9.71
CA GLY A 412 10.26 -20.44 8.26
C GLY A 412 10.08 -21.76 7.50
N SER A 413 10.03 -22.91 8.19
CA SER A 413 9.77 -24.21 7.55
C SER A 413 8.34 -24.37 7.05
N ARG A 414 7.36 -23.63 7.62
CA ARG A 414 5.96 -23.70 7.19
C ARG A 414 5.72 -22.91 5.89
N GLU A 415 6.28 -21.71 5.82
CA GLU A 415 6.20 -20.84 4.64
C GLU A 415 6.88 -21.47 3.43
N LEU A 416 8.07 -22.06 3.62
CA LEU A 416 8.78 -22.79 2.58
C LEU A 416 8.00 -24.00 2.06
N LYS A 417 7.32 -24.74 2.95
CA LYS A 417 6.46 -25.87 2.55
C LYS A 417 5.25 -25.43 1.74
N ILE A 418 4.61 -24.32 2.12
CA ILE A 418 3.48 -23.77 1.37
C ILE A 418 3.96 -23.23 0.01
N SER A 419 5.10 -22.53 -0.04
CA SER A 419 5.69 -22.03 -1.29
C SER A 419 6.12 -23.17 -2.23
N ALA A 420 6.60 -24.29 -1.70
CA ALA A 420 6.87 -25.49 -2.48
C ALA A 420 5.59 -26.15 -3.02
N ALA A 421 4.51 -26.17 -2.24
CA ALA A 421 3.22 -26.72 -2.65
C ALA A 421 2.44 -25.81 -3.61
N LEU A 422 2.66 -24.49 -3.54
CA LEU A 422 2.03 -23.46 -4.37
C LEU A 422 3.12 -22.52 -4.93
N PRO A 423 3.82 -22.92 -6.02
CA PRO A 423 4.97 -22.18 -6.53
C PRO A 423 4.69 -20.73 -6.93
N GLU A 424 3.45 -20.41 -7.34
CA GLU A 424 3.01 -19.08 -7.78
C GLU A 424 2.48 -18.20 -6.65
N LEU A 425 2.50 -18.67 -5.39
CA LEU A 425 1.88 -17.95 -4.27
C LEU A 425 2.48 -16.57 -4.03
N GLU A 426 3.81 -16.44 -4.05
CA GLU A 426 4.49 -15.17 -3.81
C GLU A 426 4.13 -14.13 -4.87
N ARG A 427 4.19 -14.52 -6.16
CA ARG A 427 3.79 -13.67 -7.28
C ARG A 427 2.33 -13.25 -7.18
N PHE A 428 1.45 -14.19 -6.83
CA PHE A 428 0.03 -13.89 -6.62
C PHE A 428 -0.18 -12.91 -5.47
N LEU A 429 0.50 -13.06 -4.33
CA LEU A 429 0.38 -12.16 -3.18
C LEU A 429 0.86 -10.74 -3.50
N GLN A 430 1.94 -10.60 -4.27
CA GLN A 430 2.41 -9.31 -4.76
C GLN A 430 1.36 -8.63 -5.65
N HIS A 431 0.79 -9.38 -6.59
CA HIS A 431 -0.29 -8.89 -7.46
C HIS A 431 -1.57 -8.55 -6.68
N PHE A 432 -1.96 -9.43 -5.76
CA PHE A 432 -3.15 -9.28 -4.93
C PHE A 432 -3.07 -8.06 -4.01
N THR A 433 -1.89 -7.79 -3.44
CA THR A 433 -1.65 -6.60 -2.61
C THR A 433 -2.02 -5.33 -3.38
N VAL A 434 -1.57 -5.20 -4.62
CA VAL A 434 -1.85 -4.02 -5.48
C VAL A 434 -3.33 -3.97 -5.86
N SER A 435 -3.88 -5.10 -6.29
CA SER A 435 -5.30 -5.22 -6.70
C SER A 435 -6.28 -4.91 -5.57
N SER A 436 -5.93 -5.26 -4.32
CA SER A 436 -6.81 -5.12 -3.15
C SER A 436 -6.99 -3.67 -2.65
N VAL A 437 -6.05 -2.77 -2.97
CA VAL A 437 -6.08 -1.39 -2.49
C VAL A 437 -7.10 -0.56 -3.26
N SER A 438 -7.15 -0.71 -4.59
CA SER A 438 -8.04 0.11 -5.41
C SER A 438 -8.22 -0.41 -6.83
N HIS A 439 -9.35 -0.06 -7.44
CA HIS A 439 -9.64 -0.28 -8.85
C HIS A 439 -9.20 0.89 -9.76
N LYS A 440 -8.42 1.85 -9.25
CA LYS A 440 -7.88 2.94 -10.09
C LYS A 440 -6.79 2.40 -11.02
N PRO A 441 -6.72 2.87 -12.28
CA PRO A 441 -5.75 2.37 -13.24
C PRO A 441 -4.32 2.80 -12.89
N ILE A 442 -3.38 1.92 -13.19
CA ILE A 442 -1.95 2.06 -12.92
C ILE A 442 -1.20 2.19 -14.24
N MET A 443 -0.18 3.05 -14.33
CA MET A 443 0.62 3.15 -15.56
C MET A 443 1.40 1.86 -15.84
N ARG A 444 1.38 1.36 -17.08
CA ARG A 444 2.11 0.15 -17.49
C ARG A 444 3.59 0.18 -17.14
N ALA A 445 4.22 1.35 -17.25
CA ALA A 445 5.63 1.57 -16.91
C ALA A 445 5.94 1.35 -15.42
N HIS A 446 4.97 1.51 -14.52
CA HIS A 446 5.15 1.35 -13.07
C HIS A 446 4.74 -0.04 -12.57
N LEU A 447 4.08 -0.85 -13.41
CA LEU A 447 3.60 -2.18 -13.03
C LEU A 447 4.72 -3.13 -12.55
N PRO A 448 5.90 -3.21 -13.20
CA PRO A 448 6.98 -4.09 -12.72
C PRO A 448 7.46 -3.74 -11.30
N ILE A 449 7.57 -2.44 -10.99
CA ILE A 449 7.93 -1.93 -9.65
C ILE A 449 6.88 -2.36 -8.61
N LEU A 450 5.60 -2.30 -8.97
CA LEU A 450 4.49 -2.71 -8.11
C LEU A 450 4.34 -4.22 -7.98
N LEU A 451 4.89 -4.99 -8.90
CA LEU A 451 4.96 -6.45 -8.79
C LEU A 451 6.29 -6.92 -8.21
N GLN A 452 7.19 -6.00 -7.80
CA GLN A 452 8.55 -6.31 -7.33
C GLN A 452 9.32 -7.21 -8.30
N GLN A 453 9.07 -7.07 -9.59
CA GLN A 453 9.77 -7.82 -10.62
C GLN A 453 11.14 -7.18 -10.79
N SER A 454 12.21 -7.99 -10.61
CA SER A 454 13.58 -7.60 -10.91
C SER A 454 13.79 -7.51 -12.42
N GLU A 455 13.12 -6.57 -13.08
CA GLU A 455 13.62 -6.05 -14.33
C GLU A 455 14.50 -4.86 -13.98
N ILE A 456 15.77 -4.99 -14.36
CA ILE A 456 16.70 -3.88 -14.47
C ILE A 456 16.00 -2.91 -15.43
N ILE A 457 15.34 -1.88 -14.88
CA ILE A 457 14.97 -0.72 -15.66
C ILE A 457 16.31 -0.28 -16.26
N PRO A 458 16.52 -0.33 -17.58
CA PRO A 458 17.73 0.21 -18.15
C PRO A 458 17.78 1.64 -17.65
N ASP A 459 18.83 1.99 -16.89
CA ASP A 459 19.05 3.35 -16.40
C ASP A 459 18.72 4.27 -17.58
N SER A 460 17.54 4.90 -17.51
CA SER A 460 17.14 5.82 -18.54
C SER A 460 18.21 6.88 -18.49
N LYS A 461 19.05 6.93 -19.53
CA LYS A 461 20.14 7.88 -19.69
C LYS A 461 19.77 9.16 -18.95
N ALA A 462 20.55 9.51 -17.93
CA ALA A 462 20.29 10.63 -17.04
C ALA A 462 19.61 11.74 -17.83
N GLU A 463 18.34 12.01 -17.50
CA GLU A 463 17.52 13.05 -18.12
C GLU A 463 18.09 14.42 -17.69
N ASN A 464 19.31 14.71 -18.14
CA ASN A 464 20.18 15.82 -17.74
C ASN A 464 19.66 17.19 -18.22
N ASP A 465 18.40 17.29 -18.62
CA ASP A 465 17.78 18.53 -19.09
C ASP A 465 16.47 18.88 -18.37
N LYS A 466 16.04 18.07 -17.38
CA LYS A 466 14.84 18.35 -16.58
C LYS A 466 15.13 19.27 -15.40
N VAL A 467 14.14 20.07 -15.04
CA VAL A 467 14.19 20.92 -13.84
C VAL A 467 13.82 20.09 -12.62
N VAL A 468 14.76 19.95 -11.68
CA VAL A 468 14.53 19.20 -10.44
C VAL A 468 13.80 20.08 -9.43
N ILE A 469 12.65 19.60 -8.96
CA ILE A 469 11.82 20.21 -7.92
C ILE A 469 12.21 19.60 -6.57
N THR A 470 12.41 20.45 -5.57
CA THR A 470 12.48 20.02 -4.17
C THR A 470 11.43 20.74 -3.37
N ILE A 471 10.57 19.95 -2.74
CA ILE A 471 9.45 20.43 -1.95
C ILE A 471 9.90 20.51 -0.51
N ILE A 472 9.71 21.66 0.12
CA ILE A 472 9.91 21.88 1.54
C ILE A 472 8.54 22.22 2.12
N THR A 473 8.00 21.35 2.95
CA THR A 473 6.70 21.51 3.58
C THR A 473 6.83 21.53 5.11
N GLY A 474 5.76 21.88 5.81
CA GLY A 474 5.66 21.74 7.25
C GLY A 474 4.53 22.58 7.84
N LEU A 475 4.19 22.27 9.09
CA LEU A 475 3.20 23.02 9.85
C LEU A 475 3.62 24.49 10.01
N PRO A 476 2.65 25.42 10.22
CA PRO A 476 2.99 26.81 10.47
C PRO A 476 3.97 26.98 11.63
N GLY A 477 5.02 27.79 11.42
CA GLY A 477 6.08 28.04 12.40
C GLY A 477 7.19 26.97 12.44
N CYS A 478 7.21 26.02 11.50
CA CYS A 478 8.27 25.01 11.38
C CYS A 478 9.63 25.54 10.86
N ARG A 479 9.74 26.85 10.57
CA ARG A 479 10.96 27.49 10.03
C ARG A 479 11.42 26.96 8.67
N SER A 480 10.51 26.46 7.85
CA SER A 480 10.83 26.05 6.47
C SER A 480 11.35 27.20 5.60
N SER A 481 10.93 28.45 5.87
CA SER A 481 11.48 29.65 5.24
C SER A 481 12.97 29.82 5.51
N ASP A 482 13.40 29.57 6.76
CA ASP A 482 14.80 29.73 7.18
C ASP A 482 15.68 28.69 6.49
N LEU A 483 15.20 27.43 6.44
CA LEU A 483 15.87 26.36 5.69
C LEU A 483 15.99 26.69 4.20
N CYS A 484 14.92 27.20 3.58
CA CYS A 484 14.97 27.63 2.19
C CYS A 484 15.99 28.77 1.98
N ALA A 485 16.02 29.77 2.86
CA ALA A 485 16.96 30.88 2.78
C ALA A 485 18.42 30.41 2.94
N PHE A 486 18.66 29.47 3.85
CA PHE A 486 19.96 28.81 4.01
C PHE A 486 20.37 28.09 2.73
N LEU A 487 19.52 27.23 2.16
CA LEU A 487 19.84 26.46 0.95
C LEU A 487 20.17 27.35 -0.26
N VAL A 488 19.41 28.45 -0.43
CA VAL A 488 19.64 29.44 -1.49
C VAL A 488 20.97 30.18 -1.27
N THR A 489 21.32 30.49 -0.01
CA THR A 489 22.56 31.20 0.33
C THR A 489 23.78 30.30 0.19
N PHE A 490 23.69 29.07 0.67
CA PHE A 490 24.76 28.06 0.64
C PHE A 490 25.15 27.71 -0.81
N ASN A 491 24.18 27.62 -1.72
CA ASN A 491 24.41 27.21 -3.10
C ASN A 491 24.57 28.35 -4.11
N LYS A 492 24.87 29.58 -3.66
CA LYS A 492 25.15 30.72 -4.57
C LYS A 492 26.27 30.42 -5.58
N GLU A 493 27.15 29.48 -5.29
CA GLU A 493 28.28 29.09 -6.15
C GLU A 493 27.93 27.99 -7.18
N HIS A 494 26.89 27.18 -6.93
CA HIS A 494 26.64 25.93 -7.69
C HIS A 494 25.44 25.93 -8.65
N GLY A 495 24.53 26.92 -8.67
CA GLY A 495 23.45 26.95 -9.66
C GLY A 495 22.52 28.16 -9.63
N ARG A 496 21.60 28.25 -10.61
CA ARG A 496 20.48 29.22 -10.59
C ARG A 496 19.26 28.54 -9.96
N TRP A 497 18.87 29.02 -8.78
CA TRP A 497 17.74 28.50 -8.00
C TRP A 497 16.52 29.37 -8.24
N ILE A 498 15.38 28.73 -8.45
CA ILE A 498 14.07 29.38 -8.55
C ILE A 498 13.30 28.99 -7.28
N VAL A 499 12.61 29.95 -6.67
CA VAL A 499 11.84 29.69 -5.43
C VAL A 499 10.38 30.04 -5.68
N TYR A 500 9.52 29.03 -5.53
CA TYR A 500 8.08 29.20 -5.42
C TYR A 500 7.68 29.27 -3.94
N ARG A 501 6.89 30.29 -3.59
CA ARG A 501 6.34 30.45 -2.24
C ARG A 501 4.82 30.52 -2.30
N GLN A 502 4.19 29.81 -1.37
CA GLN A 502 2.84 30.05 -0.87
C GLN A 502 2.47 31.55 -0.83
N THR A 503 1.54 32.07 -1.64
CA THR A 503 1.00 33.42 -1.39
C THR A 503 0.02 33.35 -0.21
N MET A 504 0.32 34.08 0.86
CA MET A 504 -0.43 34.03 2.12
C MET A 504 -1.61 35.02 2.14
N ASP A 505 -1.80 35.75 1.05
CA ASP A 505 -2.85 36.75 0.83
C ASP A 505 -4.24 36.13 0.64
N SER A 506 -4.31 34.84 0.27
CA SER A 506 -5.55 34.12 0.04
C SER A 506 -5.97 33.24 1.23
N PRO A 507 -7.28 32.98 1.43
CA PRO A 507 -7.78 32.05 2.44
C PRO A 507 -7.54 30.59 2.07
N GLU A 508 -7.27 30.27 0.80
CA GLU A 508 -6.93 28.92 0.38
C GLU A 508 -5.48 28.61 0.73
N CYS A 509 -5.25 27.50 1.44
CA CYS A 509 -3.87 27.10 1.73
C CYS A 509 -3.10 26.86 0.43
N PHE A 510 -3.59 26.05 -0.54
CA PHE A 510 -2.87 25.80 -1.81
C PHE A 510 -3.79 25.83 -3.03
N SER A 511 -3.38 26.54 -4.08
CA SER A 511 -4.09 26.59 -5.37
C SER A 511 -3.30 25.88 -6.46
N ALA A 512 -3.81 24.73 -6.91
CA ALA A 512 -3.23 23.95 -8.01
C ALA A 512 -3.11 24.77 -9.30
N THR A 513 -4.12 25.61 -9.61
CA THR A 513 -4.13 26.43 -10.82
C THR A 513 -3.03 27.49 -10.83
N HIS A 514 -2.78 28.14 -9.68
CA HIS A 514 -1.70 29.10 -9.54
C HIS A 514 -0.33 28.43 -9.69
N PHE A 515 -0.16 27.27 -9.05
CA PHE A 515 1.08 26.48 -9.16
C PHE A 515 1.35 26.04 -10.61
N GLN A 516 0.35 25.53 -11.32
CA GLN A 516 0.48 25.11 -12.73
C GLN A 516 0.86 26.29 -13.63
N ARG A 517 0.19 27.45 -13.51
CA ARG A 517 0.56 28.67 -14.25
C ARG A 517 1.99 29.11 -13.98
N TYR A 518 2.46 28.99 -12.74
CA TYR A 518 3.83 29.30 -12.37
C TYR A 518 4.84 28.34 -13.05
N LEU A 519 4.53 27.05 -13.15
CA LEU A 519 5.39 26.10 -13.87
C LEU A 519 5.49 26.43 -15.36
N SER A 520 4.37 26.80 -15.99
CA SER A 520 4.35 27.30 -17.38
C SER A 520 5.24 28.54 -17.55
N SER A 521 5.10 29.54 -16.69
CA SER A 521 5.90 30.78 -16.80
C SER A 521 7.39 30.53 -16.57
N VAL A 522 7.74 29.60 -15.67
CA VAL A 522 9.12 29.17 -15.48
C VAL A 522 9.66 28.55 -16.77
N LEU A 523 8.93 27.63 -17.40
CA LEU A 523 9.38 27.00 -18.65
C LEU A 523 9.53 28.01 -19.80
N GLU A 524 8.56 28.91 -19.98
CA GLU A 524 8.61 29.99 -20.96
C GLU A 524 9.84 30.89 -20.77
N ALA A 525 10.12 31.28 -19.52
CA ALA A 525 11.31 32.06 -19.19
C ALA A 525 12.60 31.28 -19.52
N GLN A 526 12.62 29.95 -19.34
CA GLN A 526 13.77 29.15 -19.74
C GLN A 526 13.99 29.13 -21.25
N GLN A 527 12.93 28.91 -22.03
CA GLN A 527 12.99 28.86 -23.50
C GLN A 527 13.45 30.20 -24.08
N ASN A 528 12.94 31.31 -23.55
CA ASN A 528 13.32 32.66 -23.97
C ASN A 528 14.78 33.01 -23.67
N HIS A 529 15.35 32.46 -22.59
CA HIS A 529 16.75 32.66 -22.22
C HIS A 529 17.73 31.72 -22.98
N SER A 530 17.32 30.51 -23.38
CA SER A 530 18.18 29.58 -24.14
C SER A 530 18.52 30.07 -25.54
N VAL A 531 17.70 30.93 -26.14
CA VAL A 531 17.98 31.54 -27.47
C VAL A 531 19.14 32.56 -27.40
N ARG A 532 19.47 33.11 -26.22
CA ARG A 532 20.45 34.21 -26.07
C ARG A 532 21.82 33.81 -25.52
N GLN A 533 22.04 32.60 -25.02
CA GLN A 533 23.32 32.17 -24.42
C GLN A 533 23.66 30.71 -24.77
N SER A 534 24.35 30.49 -25.89
CA SER A 534 24.78 29.16 -26.35
C SER A 534 26.21 28.75 -25.93
N ALA A 535 26.83 29.44 -24.97
CA ALA A 535 28.27 29.24 -24.66
C ALA A 535 28.64 28.94 -23.20
N TYR A 536 27.67 28.81 -22.27
CA TYR A 536 27.96 28.45 -20.87
C TYR A 536 27.27 27.14 -20.50
N VAL A 537 28.05 26.23 -19.90
CA VAL A 537 27.66 24.91 -19.36
C VAL A 537 26.23 24.95 -18.81
N LYS A 538 25.33 24.14 -19.39
CA LYS A 538 23.97 23.87 -18.89
C LYS A 538 24.07 23.37 -17.45
N LYS A 539 24.05 24.27 -16.46
CA LYS A 539 23.84 23.90 -15.06
C LYS A 539 22.35 23.60 -14.90
N ASN A 540 22.03 22.41 -14.40
CA ASN A 540 20.66 21.99 -14.10
C ASN A 540 19.98 23.05 -13.21
N LYS A 541 18.85 23.59 -13.67
CA LYS A 541 18.06 24.55 -12.89
C LYS A 541 17.27 23.80 -11.83
N ARG A 542 17.20 24.36 -10.63
CA ARG A 542 16.52 23.75 -9.48
C ARG A 542 15.39 24.64 -9.01
N LEU A 543 14.22 24.05 -8.79
CA LEU A 543 13.04 24.73 -8.27
C LEU A 543 12.80 24.31 -6.82
N LEU A 544 12.85 25.26 -5.89
CA LEU A 544 12.40 25.05 -4.52
C LEU A 544 10.94 25.44 -4.39
N VAL A 545 10.11 24.53 -3.89
CA VAL A 545 8.69 24.75 -3.62
C VAL A 545 8.51 24.76 -2.11
N VAL A 546 8.30 25.94 -1.54
CA VAL A 546 8.07 26.10 -0.10
C VAL A 546 6.57 26.19 0.16
N LEU A 547 6.07 25.19 0.86
CA LEU A 547 4.68 25.08 1.31
C LEU A 547 4.64 25.28 2.81
N GLN A 548 3.74 26.15 3.27
CA GLN A 548 3.50 26.35 4.70
C GLN A 548 2.01 26.17 4.97
N GLY A 549 1.69 25.55 6.11
CA GLY A 549 0.30 25.36 6.51
C GLY A 549 -0.12 23.90 6.56
N TYR A 550 -1.42 23.71 6.43
CA TYR A 550 -2.10 22.42 6.52
C TYR A 550 -2.30 21.77 5.13
N THR A 551 -1.49 22.16 4.15
CA THR A 551 -1.51 21.60 2.79
C THR A 551 -0.93 20.19 2.77
N ASP A 552 -1.59 19.29 2.07
CA ASP A 552 -1.08 17.95 1.83
C ASP A 552 -0.12 17.96 0.62
N VAL A 553 1.01 17.27 0.74
CA VAL A 553 2.02 17.20 -0.34
C VAL A 553 1.42 16.53 -1.57
N ILE A 554 0.48 15.60 -1.38
CA ILE A 554 -0.17 14.90 -2.49
C ILE A 554 -0.82 15.87 -3.48
N ASP A 555 -1.41 16.97 -3.00
CA ASP A 555 -2.09 17.94 -3.86
C ASP A 555 -1.12 18.64 -4.81
N VAL A 556 0.11 18.91 -4.35
CA VAL A 556 1.18 19.51 -5.18
C VAL A 556 1.71 18.50 -6.19
N VAL A 557 1.89 17.24 -5.77
CA VAL A 557 2.30 16.15 -6.66
C VAL A 557 1.25 15.94 -7.74
N GLN A 558 -0.03 15.89 -7.39
CA GLN A 558 -1.14 15.76 -8.33
C GLN A 558 -1.20 16.94 -9.29
N ALA A 559 -1.05 18.18 -8.79
CA ALA A 559 -1.05 19.39 -9.62
C ALA A 559 0.05 19.37 -10.70
N LEU A 560 1.24 18.84 -10.37
CA LEU A 560 2.30 18.63 -11.36
C LEU A 560 1.93 17.52 -12.36
N GLN A 561 1.40 16.39 -11.88
CA GLN A 561 1.07 15.24 -12.73
C GLN A 561 -0.11 15.48 -13.68
N THR A 562 -1.05 16.34 -13.30
CA THR A 562 -2.24 16.70 -14.09
C THR A 562 -2.12 18.06 -14.78
N HIS A 563 -0.89 18.55 -14.98
CA HIS A 563 -0.66 19.79 -15.71
C HIS A 563 -1.34 19.75 -17.09
N PRO A 564 -2.09 20.80 -17.50
CA PRO A 564 -2.81 20.82 -18.78
C PRO A 564 -1.90 20.67 -20.01
N ASP A 565 -0.69 21.24 -19.92
CA ASP A 565 0.36 21.13 -20.94
C ASP A 565 1.30 19.93 -20.65
N PRO A 566 1.39 18.93 -21.54
CA PRO A 566 2.26 17.77 -21.38
C PRO A 566 3.76 18.10 -21.52
N ASP A 567 4.13 19.15 -22.26
CA ASP A 567 5.52 19.57 -22.43
C ASP A 567 6.05 20.16 -21.12
N VAL A 568 5.22 20.95 -20.43
CA VAL A 568 5.51 21.41 -19.06
C VAL A 568 5.66 20.22 -18.12
N LYS A 569 4.70 19.29 -18.10
CA LYS A 569 4.80 18.10 -17.25
C LYS A 569 6.10 17.32 -17.45
N SER A 570 6.51 17.10 -18.69
CA SER A 570 7.72 16.32 -19.02
C SER A 570 9.02 17.04 -18.67
N SER A 571 9.00 18.38 -18.56
CA SER A 571 10.17 19.22 -18.28
C SER A 571 10.55 19.28 -16.79
N PHE A 572 9.67 18.87 -15.89
CA PHE A 572 9.88 18.92 -14.43
C PHE A 572 9.91 17.52 -13.81
N ILE A 573 10.76 17.32 -12.81
CA ILE A 573 10.83 16.10 -12.01
C ILE A 573 10.92 16.44 -10.53
N ILE A 574 10.24 15.69 -9.65
CA ILE A 574 10.38 15.86 -8.20
C ILE A 574 11.56 15.00 -7.75
N GLY A 575 12.57 15.62 -7.16
CA GLY A 575 13.75 14.93 -6.63
C GLY A 575 13.55 14.44 -5.20
N ALA A 576 13.16 15.34 -4.30
CA ALA A 576 12.96 15.04 -2.88
C ALA A 576 11.84 15.91 -2.26
N VAL A 577 11.20 15.35 -1.25
CA VAL A 577 10.21 16.04 -0.40
C VAL A 577 10.72 16.05 1.03
N ASN A 578 10.83 17.24 1.60
CA ASN A 578 11.37 17.46 2.93
C ASN A 578 10.31 18.11 3.81
N THR A 579 10.09 17.56 5.00
CA THR A 579 9.13 18.11 5.97
C THR A 579 9.87 18.70 7.15
N CYS A 580 9.72 20.00 7.35
CA CYS A 580 10.25 20.70 8.52
C CYS A 580 9.34 20.46 9.72
N VAL A 581 9.95 20.06 10.84
CA VAL A 581 9.26 19.68 12.06
C VAL A 581 9.87 20.41 13.24
N GLU A 582 9.06 21.22 13.91
CA GLU A 582 9.38 21.86 15.18
C GLU A 582 8.62 21.09 16.28
N PRO A 583 9.29 20.24 17.10
CA PRO A 583 8.60 19.32 18.02
C PRO A 583 7.64 20.01 19.00
N LEU A 584 7.94 21.24 19.41
CA LEU A 584 7.07 22.02 20.31
C LEU A 584 5.83 22.61 19.62
N SER A 585 5.78 22.55 18.29
CA SER A 585 4.71 23.10 17.45
C SER A 585 3.86 22.01 16.78
N CYS A 586 4.10 20.73 17.08
CA CYS A 586 3.35 19.61 16.50
C CYS A 586 2.08 19.25 17.27
N TYR A 587 1.98 19.69 18.53
CA TYR A 587 0.90 19.32 19.44
C TYR A 587 -0.03 20.49 19.76
N MET A 588 -1.32 20.19 19.76
CA MET A 588 -2.38 20.93 20.42
C MET A 588 -2.47 20.53 21.91
N GLU A 589 -3.46 21.04 22.64
CA GLU A 589 -3.73 20.61 24.01
C GLU A 589 -4.02 19.09 24.09
N HIS A 590 -3.72 18.49 25.24
CA HIS A 590 -3.90 17.06 25.52
C HIS A 590 -3.13 16.11 24.58
N ARG A 591 -2.01 16.53 24.00
CA ARG A 591 -1.17 15.74 23.06
C ARG A 591 -1.87 15.33 21.77
N LEU A 592 -2.94 16.03 21.38
CA LEU A 592 -3.50 15.90 20.04
C LEU A 592 -2.52 16.50 19.04
N LEU A 593 -2.26 15.82 17.93
CA LEU A 593 -1.44 16.37 16.86
C LEU A 593 -2.23 17.41 16.09
N PHE A 594 -1.54 18.45 15.63
CA PHE A 594 -2.12 19.34 14.65
C PHE A 594 -2.55 18.56 13.40
N PRO A 595 -3.67 18.95 12.75
CA PRO A 595 -4.15 18.29 11.55
C PRO A 595 -3.05 18.18 10.48
N LYS A 596 -3.13 17.17 9.61
CA LYS A 596 -2.21 16.98 8.47
C LYS A 596 -0.74 16.78 8.81
N PHE A 597 -0.36 16.78 10.08
CA PHE A 597 1.03 16.58 10.49
C PHE A 597 1.59 15.21 10.04
N LEU A 598 0.87 14.13 10.31
CA LEU A 598 1.31 12.78 9.92
C LEU A 598 1.20 12.57 8.41
N ASP A 599 0.23 13.18 7.75
CA ASP A 599 0.11 13.18 6.29
C ASP A 599 1.34 13.85 5.65
N GLN A 600 1.80 14.96 6.21
CA GLN A 600 3.06 15.62 5.84
C GLN A 600 4.31 14.85 6.26
N CYS A 601 4.20 13.68 6.92
CA CYS A 601 5.33 12.80 7.24
C CYS A 601 5.19 11.40 6.62
N SER A 602 4.22 11.22 5.73
CA SER A 602 3.75 9.92 5.25
C SER A 602 4.70 9.20 4.29
N GLN A 603 4.65 7.87 4.31
CA GLN A 603 5.40 7.01 3.40
C GLN A 603 4.97 7.19 1.94
N GLY A 604 5.95 7.21 1.03
CA GLY A 604 5.71 7.33 -0.42
C GLY A 604 5.61 8.77 -0.92
N LEU A 605 5.44 9.75 -0.03
CA LEU A 605 5.52 11.17 -0.37
C LEU A 605 6.79 11.82 0.17
N VAL A 606 7.08 11.64 1.46
CA VAL A 606 8.13 12.37 2.17
C VAL A 606 9.40 11.55 2.21
N SER A 607 10.50 12.13 1.71
CA SER A 607 11.83 11.54 1.72
C SER A 607 12.50 11.73 3.09
N ASN A 608 12.52 12.97 3.57
CA ASN A 608 13.26 13.35 4.77
C ASN A 608 12.41 14.21 5.71
N VAL A 609 12.66 14.06 7.00
CA VAL A 609 12.10 14.93 8.04
C VAL A 609 13.22 15.71 8.69
N VAL A 610 13.09 17.04 8.65
CA VAL A 610 14.09 17.99 9.12
C VAL A 610 13.61 18.62 10.42
N PHE A 611 14.29 18.34 11.53
CA PHE A 611 13.98 18.94 12.83
C PHE A 611 14.64 20.31 12.96
N THR A 612 13.84 21.36 13.18
CA THR A 612 14.31 22.76 13.15
C THR A 612 14.53 23.40 14.53
N SER A 613 14.26 22.66 15.61
CA SER A 613 14.25 23.16 16.99
C SER A 613 15.63 23.30 17.64
N HIS A 614 15.72 24.16 18.67
CA HIS A 614 16.88 24.34 19.56
C HIS A 614 17.05 23.24 20.62
N ALA A 615 16.38 22.09 20.49
CA ALA A 615 16.53 20.99 21.43
C ALA A 615 17.93 20.38 21.27
N THR A 616 18.92 21.04 21.89
CA THR A 616 20.33 20.65 22.00
C THR A 616 20.50 19.29 22.68
N GLU A 617 19.45 18.76 23.31
CA GLU A 617 19.41 17.38 23.78
C GLU A 617 18.76 16.46 22.73
N GLN A 618 19.58 15.70 22.00
CA GLN A 618 19.16 14.53 21.20
C GLN A 618 18.33 13.49 22.00
N LYS A 619 18.18 13.66 23.32
CA LYS A 619 17.43 12.81 24.24
C LYS A 619 16.14 13.44 24.77
N HIS A 620 15.67 14.57 24.23
CA HIS A 620 14.42 15.17 24.70
C HIS A 620 13.26 14.17 24.51
N PRO A 621 12.49 13.81 25.56
CA PRO A 621 11.46 12.76 25.47
C PRO A 621 10.40 13.01 24.38
N LEU A 622 10.03 14.27 24.14
CA LEU A 622 9.09 14.63 23.06
C LEU A 622 9.65 14.35 21.66
N LEU A 623 10.96 14.55 21.44
CA LEU A 623 11.58 14.28 20.13
C LEU A 623 11.59 12.77 19.86
N MET A 624 11.95 11.95 20.85
CA MET A 624 11.92 10.48 20.75
C MET A 624 10.50 9.96 20.48
N GLN A 625 9.50 10.50 21.18
CA GLN A 625 8.11 10.14 20.95
C GLN A 625 7.66 10.51 19.53
N LEU A 626 8.04 11.71 19.06
CA LEU A 626 7.69 12.19 17.73
C LEU A 626 8.36 11.38 16.63
N GLN A 627 9.65 11.04 16.78
CA GLN A 627 10.37 10.15 15.87
C GLN A 627 9.71 8.77 15.80
N SER A 628 9.26 8.21 16.93
CA SER A 628 8.52 6.95 16.95
C SER A 628 7.18 7.05 16.22
N LEU A 629 6.44 8.14 16.40
CA LEU A 629 5.17 8.38 15.69
C LEU A 629 5.39 8.53 14.18
N ILE A 630 6.40 9.29 13.78
CA ILE A 630 6.73 9.49 12.37
C ILE A 630 7.21 8.17 11.74
N ARG A 631 8.00 7.36 12.45
CA ARG A 631 8.42 6.03 11.96
C ARG A 631 7.24 5.07 11.78
N ALA A 632 6.18 5.22 12.56
CA ALA A 632 4.96 4.44 12.35
C ALA A 632 4.21 4.85 11.07
N ALA A 633 4.26 6.13 10.68
CA ALA A 633 3.67 6.64 9.44
C ALA A 633 4.59 6.47 8.21
N ASN A 634 5.90 6.46 8.42
CA ASN A 634 6.91 6.30 7.38
C ASN A 634 8.15 5.56 7.94
N PRO A 635 8.21 4.22 7.77
CA PRO A 635 9.30 3.41 8.31
C PRO A 635 10.69 3.73 7.75
N ALA A 636 10.75 4.19 6.49
CA ALA A 636 11.97 4.42 5.72
C ALA A 636 12.48 5.88 5.80
N VAL A 637 11.83 6.74 6.58
CA VAL A 637 12.17 8.17 6.66
C VAL A 637 13.56 8.43 7.26
N SER A 638 14.30 9.34 6.63
CA SER A 638 15.55 9.88 7.14
C SER A 638 15.30 11.09 8.04
N PHE A 639 15.91 11.10 9.22
CA PHE A 639 15.83 12.22 10.17
C PHE A 639 17.06 13.09 10.05
N ILE A 640 16.86 14.39 9.82
CA ILE A 640 17.90 15.40 9.68
C ILE A 640 17.73 16.43 10.78
N LEU A 641 18.84 16.87 11.38
CA LEU A 641 18.85 17.93 12.38
C LEU A 641 19.31 19.23 11.72
N ALA A 642 18.48 20.27 11.73
CA ALA A 642 18.77 21.58 11.14
C ALA A 642 18.36 22.70 12.09
N GLU A 643 19.14 22.94 13.14
CA GLU A 643 18.84 23.97 14.13
C GLU A 643 18.66 25.33 13.47
N ASN A 644 17.53 26.00 13.73
CA ASN A 644 17.17 27.27 13.10
C ASN A 644 17.12 27.24 11.56
N GLY A 645 16.89 26.06 10.97
CA GLY A 645 16.93 25.88 9.52
C GLY A 645 18.35 25.82 8.93
N VAL A 646 19.39 25.76 9.76
CA VAL A 646 20.78 25.66 9.32
C VAL A 646 21.23 24.20 9.37
N VAL A 647 21.65 23.67 8.23
CA VAL A 647 22.17 22.30 8.11
C VAL A 647 23.69 22.34 8.19
N THR A 648 24.28 21.53 9.06
CA THR A 648 25.74 21.54 9.30
C THR A 648 26.49 20.44 8.56
N ARG A 649 25.85 19.31 8.26
CA ARG A 649 26.47 18.15 7.58
C ARG A 649 26.18 18.18 6.08
N ASN A 650 27.21 18.02 5.25
CA ASN A 650 27.06 17.98 3.79
C ASN A 650 26.21 16.79 3.31
N GLU A 651 26.34 15.62 3.94
CA GLU A 651 25.51 14.44 3.64
C GLU A 651 24.02 14.73 3.80
N ASP A 652 23.64 15.49 4.83
CA ASP A 652 22.25 15.86 5.09
C ASP A 652 21.73 16.85 4.01
N ILE A 653 22.61 17.72 3.50
CA ILE A 653 22.29 18.62 2.37
C ILE A 653 22.07 17.82 1.08
N GLU A 654 22.90 16.81 0.81
CA GLU A 654 22.73 15.91 -0.34
C GLU A 654 21.42 15.12 -0.27
N LEU A 655 21.01 14.67 0.93
CA LEU A 655 19.72 14.02 1.14
C LEU A 655 18.54 14.97 0.86
N ILE A 656 18.60 16.21 1.37
CA ILE A 656 17.56 17.24 1.14
C ILE A 656 17.45 17.59 -0.35
N LEU A 657 18.59 17.61 -1.04
CA LEU A 657 18.72 17.99 -2.45
C LEU A 657 18.84 16.78 -3.39
N SER A 658 18.43 15.60 -2.96
CA SER A 658 18.44 14.41 -3.81
C SER A 658 17.60 14.64 -5.08
N GLU A 659 18.09 14.13 -6.21
CA GLU A 659 17.41 14.24 -7.51
C GLU A 659 16.50 13.04 -7.81
N SER A 660 16.62 11.94 -7.04
CA SER A 660 15.95 10.66 -7.34
C SER A 660 15.21 10.04 -6.16
N SER A 661 15.38 10.56 -4.92
CA SER A 661 14.77 9.97 -3.72
C SER A 661 13.26 9.76 -3.82
N PHE A 662 12.53 10.69 -4.45
CA PHE A 662 11.10 10.59 -4.65
C PHE A 662 10.69 9.54 -5.70
N SER A 663 11.58 9.28 -6.67
CA SER A 663 11.40 8.31 -7.75
C SER A 663 11.87 6.90 -7.37
N ASP A 664 12.38 6.72 -6.15
CA ASP A 664 12.80 5.42 -5.63
C ASP A 664 11.68 4.37 -5.80
N PRO A 665 12.00 3.13 -6.25
CA PRO A 665 10.99 2.09 -6.48
C PRO A 665 10.13 1.78 -5.25
N GLN A 666 10.68 1.81 -4.04
CA GLN A 666 9.91 1.55 -2.81
C GLN A 666 8.99 2.71 -2.48
N MET A 667 9.45 3.96 -2.65
CA MET A 667 8.63 5.17 -2.51
C MET A 667 7.48 5.18 -3.51
N MET A 668 7.75 4.89 -4.78
CA MET A 668 6.73 4.78 -5.82
C MET A 668 5.70 3.71 -5.50
N ARG A 669 6.14 2.53 -5.03
CA ARG A 669 5.25 1.45 -4.61
C ARG A 669 4.35 1.89 -3.46
N ALA A 670 4.93 2.42 -2.39
CA ALA A 670 4.16 2.87 -1.22
C ALA A 670 3.12 3.91 -1.62
N ARG A 671 3.47 4.83 -2.53
CA ARG A 671 2.58 5.89 -3.00
C ARG A 671 1.34 5.36 -3.75
N TYR A 672 1.49 4.34 -4.60
CA TYR A 672 0.34 3.70 -5.26
C TYR A 672 -0.57 2.97 -4.27
N LEU A 673 -0.01 2.40 -3.21
CA LEU A 673 -0.77 1.67 -2.19
C LEU A 673 -1.47 2.61 -1.18
N MET A 674 -0.86 3.76 -0.88
CA MET A 674 -1.41 4.72 0.09
C MET A 674 -2.33 5.76 -0.55
N TYR A 675 -2.05 6.13 -1.82
CA TYR A 675 -2.73 7.23 -2.53
C TYR A 675 -3.35 6.76 -3.86
N PRO A 676 -4.29 5.80 -3.87
CA PRO A 676 -4.83 5.26 -5.11
C PRO A 676 -5.42 6.34 -6.03
N GLY A 677 -4.99 6.34 -7.29
CA GLY A 677 -5.42 7.33 -8.29
C GLY A 677 -4.65 8.65 -8.29
N TRP A 678 -3.61 8.79 -7.46
CA TRP A 678 -2.77 10.01 -7.40
C TRP A 678 -2.21 10.43 -8.77
N TYR A 679 -1.80 9.47 -9.59
CA TYR A 679 -1.17 9.76 -10.88
C TYR A 679 -2.12 10.47 -11.87
N GLU A 680 -3.44 10.31 -11.68
CA GLU A 680 -4.48 10.97 -12.47
C GLU A 680 -5.11 12.17 -11.74
N GLY A 681 -4.58 12.55 -10.57
CA GLY A 681 -5.17 13.62 -9.75
C GLY A 681 -6.53 13.27 -9.15
N LYS A 682 -6.82 11.97 -8.96
CA LYS A 682 -8.12 11.48 -8.48
C LYS A 682 -8.13 11.16 -6.99
N TYR A 683 -7.00 11.32 -6.29
CA TYR A 683 -6.94 11.13 -4.86
C TYR A 683 -7.35 12.44 -4.15
N GLY A 684 -8.29 12.35 -3.22
CA GLY A 684 -8.68 13.48 -2.38
C GLY A 684 -7.97 13.40 -1.04
N ALA A 685 -7.18 14.42 -0.69
CA ALA A 685 -6.48 14.49 0.58
C ALA A 685 -7.40 14.45 1.82
N GLY A 686 -8.72 14.62 1.67
CA GLY A 686 -9.67 14.63 2.79
C GLY A 686 -9.60 15.94 3.60
N SER A 687 -10.62 16.18 4.41
CA SER A 687 -10.75 17.43 5.17
C SER A 687 -9.79 17.49 6.37
N VAL A 688 -9.47 18.72 6.78
CA VAL A 688 -8.67 19.02 7.97
C VAL A 688 -9.57 18.90 9.21
N PHE A 689 -9.18 18.07 10.19
CA PHE A 689 -9.92 17.93 11.46
C PHE A 689 -9.00 18.08 12.69
N PRO A 690 -9.31 18.99 13.63
CA PRO A 690 -10.39 19.99 13.57
C PRO A 690 -10.19 21.00 12.41
N PRO A 691 -11.26 21.57 11.85
CA PRO A 691 -11.15 22.56 10.78
C PRO A 691 -10.29 23.75 11.20
N MET A 692 -9.20 23.97 10.46
CA MET A 692 -8.33 25.13 10.64
C MET A 692 -8.81 26.23 9.68
N VAL A 693 -9.45 27.24 10.24
CA VAL A 693 -9.91 28.43 9.52
C VAL A 693 -8.75 29.41 9.41
N GLN A 694 -8.54 29.92 8.20
CA GLN A 694 -7.58 30.97 7.89
C GLN A 694 -8.34 32.26 7.59
N ILE A 695 -8.10 33.30 8.38
CA ILE A 695 -8.70 34.64 8.17
C ILE A 695 -7.58 35.62 7.88
N CYS A 696 -7.58 36.18 6.68
CA CYS A 696 -6.66 37.23 6.25
C CYS A 696 -7.33 38.59 6.46
N VAL A 697 -6.68 39.48 7.23
CA VAL A 697 -7.18 40.82 7.53
C VAL A 697 -6.19 41.84 7.00
N TRP A 698 -6.68 42.72 6.11
CA TRP A 698 -5.92 43.81 5.50
C TRP A 698 -6.14 45.11 6.26
N PHE A 699 -5.08 45.90 6.44
CA PHE A 699 -5.15 47.20 7.11
C PHE A 699 -4.00 48.12 6.68
N ASN A 700 -4.22 49.43 6.80
CA ASN A 700 -3.31 50.43 6.22
C ASN A 700 -2.59 51.29 7.26
N ARG A 701 -2.88 51.11 8.56
CA ARG A 701 -2.32 51.92 9.65
C ARG A 701 -1.34 51.11 10.51
N PRO A 702 -0.31 51.74 11.08
CA PRO A 702 0.66 51.03 11.91
C PRO A 702 0.09 50.60 13.26
N LEU A 703 0.54 49.45 13.76
CA LEU A 703 0.18 48.93 15.09
C LEU A 703 1.17 49.39 16.18
N GLU A 704 0.76 49.34 17.45
CA GLU A 704 1.66 49.59 18.58
C GLU A 704 2.41 48.31 18.96
N LYS A 705 3.73 48.29 18.75
CA LYS A 705 4.56 47.08 18.93
C LYS A 705 4.46 46.48 20.33
N THR A 706 4.52 47.29 21.38
CA THR A 706 4.44 46.82 22.77
C THR A 706 3.10 46.17 23.08
N ARG A 707 1.99 46.75 22.61
CA ARG A 707 0.65 46.18 22.76
C ARG A 707 0.50 44.89 21.99
N PHE A 708 0.91 44.88 20.72
CA PHE A 708 0.86 43.71 19.86
C PHE A 708 1.62 42.51 20.47
N VAL A 709 2.87 42.71 20.87
CA VAL A 709 3.69 41.66 21.51
C VAL A 709 3.03 41.14 22.79
N THR A 710 2.50 42.04 23.63
CA THR A 710 1.83 41.65 24.88
C THR A 710 0.58 40.82 24.61
N LYS A 711 -0.23 41.23 23.62
CA LYS A 711 -1.44 40.51 23.21
C LYS A 711 -1.12 39.14 22.62
N CYS A 712 -0.13 39.03 21.72
CA CYS A 712 0.31 37.74 21.18
C CYS A 712 0.69 36.75 22.29
N LYS A 713 1.51 37.19 23.25
CA LYS A 713 1.94 36.35 24.39
C LYS A 713 0.79 35.92 25.30
N ALA A 714 -0.28 36.72 25.39
CA ALA A 714 -1.46 36.41 26.19
C ALA A 714 -2.38 35.34 25.55
N ILE A 715 -2.28 35.10 24.24
CA ILE A 715 -3.15 34.14 23.53
C ILE A 715 -3.00 32.73 24.12
N LYS A 716 -1.79 32.34 24.51
CA LYS A 716 -1.52 30.99 25.04
C LYS A 716 -2.37 30.66 26.28
N SER A 717 -2.60 31.62 27.16
CA SER A 717 -3.45 31.45 28.34
C SER A 717 -4.96 31.48 28.04
N LEU A 718 -5.35 31.90 26.83
CA LEU A 718 -6.74 32.01 26.39
C LEU A 718 -7.21 30.79 25.59
N LEU A 719 -6.32 29.81 25.35
CA LEU A 719 -6.67 28.58 24.65
C LEU A 719 -7.71 27.81 25.45
N LYS A 720 -8.79 27.43 24.77
CA LYS A 720 -9.87 26.62 25.33
C LYS A 720 -9.67 25.16 24.94
N PRO A 721 -9.99 24.20 25.83
CA PRO A 721 -9.99 22.79 25.47
C PRO A 721 -11.08 22.47 24.43
N SER A 722 -11.13 21.22 23.97
CA SER A 722 -12.11 20.72 22.99
C SER A 722 -13.52 21.27 23.29
N PRO A 723 -14.20 21.94 22.34
CA PRO A 723 -14.01 21.89 20.88
C PRO A 723 -13.05 22.93 20.28
N PHE A 724 -12.17 23.55 21.08
CA PHE A 724 -11.14 24.51 20.62
C PHE A 724 -11.69 25.79 19.95
N SER A 725 -12.98 26.09 20.15
CA SER A 725 -13.67 27.18 19.45
C SER A 725 -13.15 28.56 19.85
N GLY A 726 -12.68 29.32 18.86
CA GLY A 726 -12.08 30.65 19.03
C GLY A 726 -10.57 30.62 19.34
N ASN A 727 -9.92 29.46 19.29
CA ASN A 727 -8.49 29.35 19.54
C ASN A 727 -7.67 29.82 18.33
N ILE A 728 -6.72 30.73 18.56
CA ILE A 728 -5.74 31.19 17.57
C ILE A 728 -4.41 30.45 17.82
N TYR A 729 -3.97 29.64 16.86
CA TYR A 729 -2.72 28.88 16.97
C TYR A 729 -1.54 29.57 16.29
N HIS A 730 -1.79 30.24 15.16
CA HIS A 730 -0.74 30.90 14.39
C HIS A 730 -1.19 32.28 13.89
N ILE A 731 -0.26 33.24 13.91
CA ILE A 731 -0.43 34.55 13.31
C ILE A 731 0.77 34.80 12.40
N MET A 732 0.53 35.11 11.13
CA MET A 732 1.56 35.34 10.14
C MET A 732 1.21 36.54 9.26
N GLY A 733 2.17 37.32 8.80
CA GLY A 733 1.89 38.39 7.85
C GLY A 733 2.90 39.53 7.88
N LYS A 734 2.51 40.67 7.33
CA LYS A 734 3.35 41.86 7.18
C LYS A 734 2.70 43.05 7.87
N VAL A 735 3.42 43.67 8.78
CA VAL A 735 2.90 44.74 9.64
C VAL A 735 3.89 45.90 9.69
N LYS A 736 3.37 47.13 9.68
CA LYS A 736 4.13 48.32 10.05
C LYS A 736 3.86 48.67 11.51
N PHE A 737 4.90 48.97 12.28
CA PHE A 737 4.74 49.42 13.67
C PHE A 737 4.95 50.93 13.80
N SER A 738 4.36 51.54 14.82
CA SER A 738 4.49 52.99 15.06
C SER A 738 5.92 53.44 15.39
N ASP A 739 6.78 52.52 15.82
CA ASP A 739 8.20 52.76 16.14
C ASP A 739 9.15 52.46 14.97
N SER A 740 8.66 52.04 13.79
CA SER A 740 9.51 51.70 12.65
C SER A 740 8.85 51.98 11.30
N ASP A 741 9.62 52.59 10.39
CA ASP A 741 9.16 52.80 9.02
C ASP A 741 9.22 51.57 8.12
N LYS A 742 9.92 50.52 8.56
CA LYS A 742 10.07 49.28 7.78
C LYS A 742 8.88 48.35 7.99
N VAL A 743 8.47 47.66 6.93
CA VAL A 743 7.53 46.55 7.03
C VAL A 743 8.22 45.36 7.72
N ILE A 744 7.60 44.85 8.77
CA ILE A 744 8.08 43.74 9.56
C ILE A 744 7.23 42.51 9.23
N GLU A 745 7.90 41.41 8.90
CA GLU A 745 7.30 40.09 8.83
C GLU A 745 7.09 39.54 10.25
N VAL A 746 5.85 39.19 10.54
CA VAL A 746 5.42 38.67 11.83
C VAL A 746 5.15 37.19 11.68
N CYS A 747 5.71 36.38 12.58
CA CYS A 747 5.34 34.98 12.73
C CYS A 747 5.21 34.65 14.23
N HIS A 748 3.99 34.35 14.66
CA HIS A 748 3.67 33.95 16.04
C HIS A 748 3.14 32.53 16.06
N ASN A 749 3.68 31.71 16.94
CA ASN A 749 3.18 30.38 17.25
C ASN A 749 2.75 30.33 18.72
N THR A 750 1.44 30.17 18.94
CA THR A 750 0.84 30.23 20.27
C THR A 750 1.28 29.05 21.15
N SER A 751 1.40 27.84 20.62
CA SER A 751 1.76 26.63 21.40
C SER A 751 3.16 26.76 22.01
N SER A 752 4.14 27.18 21.20
CA SER A 752 5.52 27.41 21.66
C SER A 752 5.73 28.76 22.33
N ASN A 753 4.75 29.68 22.24
CA ASN A 753 4.87 31.09 22.64
C ASN A 753 6.05 31.81 21.96
N SER A 754 6.38 31.38 20.74
CA SER A 754 7.48 31.93 19.95
C SER A 754 6.96 33.03 19.04
N LEU A 755 7.51 34.24 19.17
CA LEU A 755 7.21 35.39 18.31
C LEU A 755 8.49 35.82 17.57
N SER A 756 8.45 35.75 16.25
CA SER A 756 9.49 36.26 15.36
C SER A 756 9.03 37.55 14.69
N LEU A 757 9.88 38.56 14.71
CA LEU A 757 9.67 39.88 14.11
C LEU A 757 10.90 40.22 13.27
N VAL A 758 10.83 39.99 11.96
CA VAL A 758 11.97 40.15 11.05
C VAL A 758 11.66 41.24 10.03
N PRO A 759 12.53 42.24 9.82
CA PRO A 759 12.34 43.22 8.75
C PRO A 759 12.31 42.53 7.38
N VAL A 760 11.31 42.83 6.56
CA VAL A 760 11.20 42.25 5.21
C VAL A 760 12.42 42.67 4.37
N GLN A 761 13.14 41.70 3.81
CA GLN A 761 14.21 41.97 2.84
C GLN A 761 13.62 42.11 1.43
N GLU A 762 13.83 43.25 0.78
CA GLU A 762 13.48 43.45 -0.64
C GLU A 762 14.40 42.57 -1.51
N GLY A 763 13.90 41.43 -1.97
CA GLY A 763 14.56 40.59 -2.97
C GLY A 763 14.31 41.10 -4.40
N PRO A 764 15.10 40.65 -5.38
CA PRO A 764 14.90 41.05 -6.78
C PRO A 764 13.53 40.57 -7.27
N THR A 765 12.68 41.53 -7.62
CA THR A 765 11.35 41.31 -8.20
C THR A 765 11.46 40.57 -9.53
N PRO A 766 10.52 39.66 -9.87
CA PRO A 766 10.40 39.14 -11.24
C PRO A 766 10.18 40.31 -12.22
N PRO A 767 10.59 40.19 -13.49
CA PRO A 767 10.30 41.23 -14.47
C PRO A 767 8.78 41.29 -14.70
N ASP A 768 8.19 42.45 -14.39
CA ASP A 768 6.78 42.73 -14.62
C ASP A 768 6.41 42.49 -16.09
N SER A 769 5.29 41.80 -16.30
CA SER A 769 4.62 41.74 -17.59
C SER A 769 4.27 43.17 -18.03
N ARG A 770 4.79 43.55 -19.19
CA ARG A 770 4.57 44.87 -19.80
C ARG A 770 3.08 45.21 -19.91
N SER A 771 2.81 46.49 -19.59
CA SER A 771 1.67 47.33 -19.95
C SER A 771 0.29 46.91 -19.43
N ASP A 772 -0.12 47.57 -18.34
CA ASP A 772 -1.24 48.51 -18.44
C ASP A 772 -1.06 49.67 -17.46
N ASN A 773 -1.22 50.89 -17.97
CA ASN A 773 -1.24 52.13 -17.19
C ASN A 773 -2.37 52.08 -16.15
N ARG A 774 -2.01 51.89 -14.88
CA ARG A 774 -2.74 52.48 -13.76
C ARG A 774 -1.73 53.09 -12.81
N ASP A 775 -1.89 54.39 -12.59
CA ASP A 775 -1.32 55.12 -11.46
C ASP A 775 -1.65 54.39 -10.16
N CYS A 776 -0.71 53.58 -9.66
CA CYS A 776 -0.74 53.05 -8.30
C CYS A 776 0.69 52.69 -7.90
N SER A 777 1.49 53.70 -7.58
CA SER A 777 2.73 53.51 -6.85
C SER A 777 2.44 52.77 -5.53
N SER A 778 2.72 51.47 -5.50
CA SER A 778 3.12 50.69 -4.32
C SER A 778 2.60 51.20 -2.96
N GLN A 779 1.29 51.14 -2.72
CA GLN A 779 0.81 51.13 -1.34
C GLN A 779 1.24 49.78 -0.76
N GLN A 780 2.25 49.77 0.11
CA GLN A 780 2.66 48.57 0.86
C GLN A 780 1.54 48.23 1.85
N GLU A 781 0.55 47.46 1.40
CA GLU A 781 -0.60 47.04 2.20
C GLU A 781 -0.14 46.07 3.29
N CYS A 782 -0.46 46.38 4.56
CA CYS A 782 -0.18 45.50 5.69
C CYS A 782 -1.32 44.47 5.81
N PHE A 783 -0.98 43.24 6.15
CA PHE A 783 -1.96 42.18 6.36
C PHE A 783 -1.49 41.21 7.43
N LEU A 784 -2.46 40.64 8.14
CA LEU A 784 -2.23 39.56 9.10
C LEU A 784 -3.19 38.41 8.82
N VAL A 785 -2.64 37.21 8.84
CA VAL A 785 -3.32 35.94 8.66
C VAL A 785 -3.38 35.24 10.00
N PHE A 786 -4.60 34.97 10.45
CA PHE A 786 -4.88 34.25 11.68
C PHE A 786 -5.35 32.84 11.35
N ILE A 787 -4.71 31.84 11.94
CA ILE A 787 -5.02 30.43 11.72
C ILE A 787 -5.45 29.80 13.03
N GLY A 788 -6.63 29.20 13.05
CA GLY A 788 -7.24 28.69 14.27
C GLY A 788 -8.54 27.93 14.06
N CYS A 789 -9.20 27.56 15.17
CA CYS A 789 -10.45 26.80 15.12
C CYS A 789 -11.66 27.72 15.34
N SER A 790 -12.66 27.62 14.47
CA SER A 790 -13.93 28.37 14.56
C SER A 790 -13.73 29.88 14.75
N LEU A 791 -12.75 30.46 14.06
CA LEU A 791 -12.47 31.88 14.12
C LEU A 791 -13.55 32.69 13.40
N LYS A 792 -13.85 33.89 13.90
CA LYS A 792 -14.73 34.87 13.27
C LYS A 792 -13.94 36.11 12.93
N GLU A 793 -14.19 36.67 11.76
CA GLU A 793 -13.45 37.84 11.27
C GLU A 793 -13.65 39.07 12.17
N GLU A 794 -14.87 39.29 12.68
CA GLU A 794 -15.18 40.43 13.56
C GLU A 794 -14.41 40.34 14.89
N ASP A 795 -14.36 39.17 15.52
CA ASP A 795 -13.61 38.96 16.76
C ASP A 795 -12.10 39.24 16.58
N ILE A 796 -11.55 38.92 15.39
CA ILE A 796 -10.15 39.21 15.04
C ILE A 796 -9.93 40.70 14.78
N LYS A 797 -10.87 41.37 14.10
CA LYS A 797 -10.81 42.82 13.88
C LYS A 797 -10.83 43.57 15.20
N ASP A 798 -11.69 43.17 16.14
CA ASP A 798 -11.72 43.73 17.50
C ASP A 798 -10.42 43.48 18.25
N TRP A 799 -9.88 42.26 18.17
CA TRP A 799 -8.56 41.95 18.73
C TRP A 799 -7.45 42.83 18.15
N LEU A 800 -7.45 43.07 16.84
CA LEU A 800 -6.48 43.94 16.16
C LEU A 800 -6.63 45.41 16.57
N ARG A 801 -7.86 45.92 16.73
CA ARG A 801 -8.11 47.28 17.22
C ARG A 801 -7.43 47.51 18.56
N GLU A 802 -7.49 46.55 19.48
CA GLU A 802 -6.83 46.62 20.80
C GLU A 802 -5.30 46.75 20.74
N THR A 803 -4.69 46.32 19.62
CA THR A 803 -3.24 46.44 19.38
C THR A 803 -2.85 47.75 18.69
N ALA A 804 -3.83 48.50 18.17
CA ALA A 804 -3.65 49.83 17.61
C ALA A 804 -3.84 50.93 18.67
N LYS A 805 -3.55 52.17 18.29
CA LYS A 805 -3.77 53.34 19.14
C LYS A 805 -5.25 53.46 19.47
N GLN A 806 -5.59 53.35 20.76
CA GLN A 806 -6.98 53.35 21.22
C GLN A 806 -7.59 54.75 21.19
N LYS A 807 -8.90 54.84 20.87
CA LYS A 807 -9.67 56.08 21.02
C LYS A 807 -9.73 56.47 22.51
N PRO A 808 -9.31 57.68 22.89
CA PRO A 808 -9.47 58.14 24.27
C PRO A 808 -10.95 58.13 24.67
N GLN A 809 -11.25 57.65 25.88
CA GLN A 809 -12.63 57.60 26.38
C GLN A 809 -13.08 58.96 26.93
N ARG A 810 -14.37 59.27 26.71
CA ARG A 810 -15.04 60.45 27.27
C ARG A 810 -15.01 60.36 28.81
N LYS A 811 -14.62 61.45 29.47
CA LYS A 811 -14.71 61.54 30.93
C LYS A 811 -16.15 61.85 31.33
N ALA A 812 -16.71 61.06 32.26
CA ALA A 812 -18.03 61.31 32.81
C ALA A 812 -18.03 62.56 33.70
N LEU A 813 -19.12 63.33 33.66
CA LEU A 813 -19.30 64.49 34.53
C LEU A 813 -19.35 64.04 35.99
N LYS A 814 -18.60 64.74 36.85
CA LYS A 814 -18.63 64.52 38.29
C LYS A 814 -19.98 64.98 38.83
N THR A 815 -20.60 64.13 39.65
CA THR A 815 -21.80 64.44 40.43
C THR A 815 -21.46 64.48 41.91
N ARG A 816 -22.34 65.06 42.73
CA ARG A 816 -22.12 65.22 44.19
C ARG A 816 -21.82 63.89 44.90
N GLY A 817 -22.38 62.78 44.44
CA GLY A 817 -22.12 61.44 44.97
C GLY A 817 -20.77 60.82 44.57
N MET A 818 -20.06 61.40 43.60
CA MET A 818 -18.75 60.93 43.13
C MET A 818 -17.57 61.64 43.80
N LEU A 819 -17.84 62.66 44.64
CA LEU A 819 -16.80 63.35 45.41
C LEU A 819 -16.33 62.47 46.56
N THR A 820 -15.03 62.18 46.57
CA THR A 820 -14.40 61.43 47.65
C THR A 820 -14.33 62.28 48.94
N LEU A 821 -14.31 61.63 50.11
CA LEU A 821 -14.15 62.32 51.40
C LEU A 821 -12.88 63.18 51.46
N GLN A 822 -11.84 62.82 50.70
CA GLN A 822 -10.59 63.55 50.62
C GLN A 822 -10.70 64.80 49.73
N GLU A 823 -11.43 64.72 48.61
CA GLU A 823 -11.77 65.89 47.80
C GLU A 823 -12.62 66.89 48.59
N ILE A 824 -13.63 66.42 49.34
CA ILE A 824 -14.47 67.27 50.19
C ILE A 824 -13.62 68.00 51.25
N LYS A 825 -12.69 67.29 51.91
CA LYS A 825 -11.76 67.93 52.85
C LYS A 825 -10.86 68.95 52.17
N ASN A 826 -10.33 68.66 50.99
CA ASN A 826 -9.48 69.60 50.26
C ASN A 826 -10.23 70.86 49.81
N ILE A 827 -11.49 70.72 49.38
CA ILE A 827 -12.38 71.85 49.05
C ILE A 827 -12.58 72.71 50.30
N HIS A 828 -12.87 72.08 51.44
CA HIS A 828 -13.02 72.79 52.70
C HIS A 828 -11.74 73.52 53.11
N VAL A 829 -10.59 72.85 53.13
CA VAL A 829 -9.29 73.45 53.49
C VAL A 829 -8.95 74.65 52.60
N LYS A 830 -9.31 74.63 51.32
CA LYS A 830 -9.01 75.75 50.42
C LYS A 830 -9.91 76.97 50.63
N ARG A 831 -11.11 76.79 51.20
CA ARG A 831 -12.19 77.79 51.27
C ARG A 831 -12.72 78.07 52.67
N HIS A 832 -12.19 77.43 53.72
CA HIS A 832 -12.67 77.58 55.10
C HIS A 832 -12.40 78.95 55.73
N LEU A 833 -11.58 79.79 55.08
CA LEU A 833 -11.27 81.16 55.48
C LEU A 833 -12.09 82.20 54.69
N ASP A 834 -12.96 81.78 53.78
CA ASP A 834 -13.83 82.67 53.01
C ASP A 834 -14.85 83.34 53.96
N PRO A 835 -15.33 84.56 53.64
CA PRO A 835 -16.19 85.32 54.54
C PRO A 835 -17.48 84.57 54.88
N LEU A 836 -17.80 84.54 56.18
CA LEU A 836 -18.96 83.83 56.70
C LEU A 836 -20.27 84.58 56.38
N PRO A 837 -21.37 83.86 56.14
CA PRO A 837 -22.70 84.46 56.03
C PRO A 837 -23.08 85.23 57.30
N ALA A 838 -23.94 86.25 57.14
CA ALA A 838 -24.45 87.02 58.28
C ALA A 838 -25.08 86.10 59.34
N GLY A 839 -24.64 86.24 60.60
CA GLY A 839 -25.12 85.42 61.71
C GLY A 839 -24.29 84.16 62.01
N TYR A 840 -23.15 83.96 61.34
CA TYR A 840 -22.19 82.89 61.65
C TYR A 840 -20.84 83.46 62.09
N PHE A 841 -20.19 82.82 63.06
CA PHE A 841 -18.81 83.12 63.45
C PHE A 841 -18.02 81.82 63.69
N TYR A 842 -16.70 81.89 63.48
CA TYR A 842 -15.80 80.76 63.74
C TYR A 842 -15.15 80.92 65.11
N ASN A 843 -15.29 79.93 65.98
CA ASN A 843 -14.81 80.01 67.37
C ASN A 843 -13.38 79.45 67.56
N GLY A 844 -12.66 79.18 66.47
CA GLY A 844 -11.32 78.58 66.49
C GLY A 844 -11.31 77.05 66.40
N THR A 845 -12.47 76.39 66.46
CA THR A 845 -12.60 74.93 66.26
C THR A 845 -13.76 74.55 65.34
N GLN A 846 -14.92 75.20 65.48
CA GLN A 846 -16.15 74.92 64.72
C GLN A 846 -16.86 76.21 64.30
N PHE A 847 -17.73 76.10 63.29
CA PHE A 847 -18.60 77.20 62.84
C PHE A 847 -19.88 77.22 63.67
N VAL A 848 -20.24 78.37 64.23
CA VAL A 848 -21.39 78.51 65.14
C VAL A 848 -22.34 79.57 64.60
N ASN A 849 -23.64 79.26 64.57
CA ASN A 849 -24.68 80.22 64.16
C ASN A 849 -25.16 81.08 65.36
N PHE A 850 -25.97 82.10 65.09
CA PHE A 850 -26.55 82.99 66.11
C PHE A 850 -27.42 82.27 67.16
N PHE A 851 -27.98 81.10 66.82
CA PHE A 851 -28.79 80.27 67.71
C PHE A 851 -27.97 79.25 68.54
N GLY A 852 -26.66 79.17 68.32
CA GLY A 852 -25.74 78.28 69.05
C GLY A 852 -25.48 76.91 68.41
N ASP A 853 -26.04 76.62 67.22
CA ASP A 853 -25.80 75.37 66.50
C ASP A 853 -24.37 75.33 65.94
N LYS A 854 -23.71 74.18 66.05
CA LYS A 854 -22.31 73.98 65.67
C LYS A 854 -22.20 73.12 64.41
N MET A 855 -21.33 73.49 63.49
CA MET A 855 -21.02 72.73 62.28
C MET A 855 -19.51 72.52 62.11
N ASP A 856 -19.13 71.33 61.66
CA ASP A 856 -17.73 70.94 61.41
C ASP A 856 -17.18 71.46 60.07
N TYR A 857 -18.06 71.79 59.12
CA TYR A 857 -17.71 72.35 57.82
C TYR A 857 -18.22 73.78 57.68
N HIS A 858 -17.61 74.53 56.75
CA HIS A 858 -18.01 75.91 56.46
C HIS A 858 -19.51 75.98 56.12
N PRO A 859 -20.28 76.99 56.57
CA PRO A 859 -21.72 77.08 56.29
C PRO A 859 -22.10 77.08 54.81
N LEU A 860 -21.18 77.54 53.94
CA LEU A 860 -21.32 77.52 52.49
C LEU A 860 -20.64 76.32 51.81
N MET A 861 -20.35 75.24 52.54
CA MET A 861 -19.66 74.06 51.99
C MET A 861 -20.41 73.46 50.79
N ASP A 862 -21.74 73.51 50.80
CA ASP A 862 -22.57 73.06 49.70
C ASP A 862 -22.38 73.91 48.43
N GLN A 863 -22.18 75.22 48.57
CA GLN A 863 -21.83 76.10 47.45
C GLN A 863 -20.42 75.82 46.95
N PHE A 864 -19.44 75.64 47.86
CA PHE A 864 -18.07 75.33 47.46
C PHE A 864 -17.93 73.98 46.75
N MET A 865 -18.73 72.99 47.14
CA MET A 865 -18.82 71.72 46.42
C MET A 865 -19.44 71.91 45.04
N ASN A 866 -20.47 72.74 44.90
CA ASN A 866 -21.08 73.05 43.61
C ASN A 866 -20.12 73.80 42.68
N ASP A 867 -19.42 74.82 43.19
CA ASP A 867 -18.43 75.59 42.41
C ASP A 867 -17.26 74.70 41.94
N TYR A 868 -16.79 73.79 42.81
CA TYR A 868 -15.77 72.82 42.44
C TYR A 868 -16.27 71.82 41.39
N LEU A 869 -17.52 71.35 41.52
CA LEU A 869 -18.13 70.47 40.54
C LEU A 869 -18.31 71.18 39.20
N GLU A 870 -18.71 72.45 39.19
CA GLU A 870 -18.87 73.26 37.98
C GLU A 870 -17.52 73.46 37.28
N GLU A 871 -16.47 73.82 38.02
CA GLU A 871 -15.11 73.95 37.49
C GLU A 871 -14.56 72.63 36.95
N ALA A 872 -14.70 71.54 37.71
CA ALA A 872 -14.23 70.22 37.30
C ALA A 872 -15.01 69.70 36.09
N ASN A 873 -16.31 69.94 36.04
CA ASN A 873 -17.15 69.58 34.90
C ASN A 873 -16.83 70.42 33.67
N ARG A 874 -16.52 71.71 33.83
CA ARG A 874 -16.05 72.56 32.73
C ARG A 874 -14.74 72.07 32.13
N GLU A 875 -13.78 71.64 32.95
CA GLU A 875 -12.54 71.02 32.48
C GLU A 875 -12.78 69.65 31.80
N ILE A 876 -13.71 68.85 32.33
CA ILE A 876 -14.13 67.58 31.70
C ILE A 876 -14.81 67.84 30.35
N GLU A 877 -15.67 68.85 30.25
CA GLU A 877 -16.33 69.26 29.02
C GLU A 877 -15.33 69.81 27.99
N LYS A 878 -14.36 70.61 28.43
CA LYS A 878 -13.26 71.07 27.56
C LYS A 878 -12.45 69.90 26.99
N TYR A 879 -12.04 68.97 27.85
CA TYR A 879 -11.35 67.74 27.41
C TYR A 879 -12.21 66.90 26.45
N ASN A 880 -13.50 66.73 26.74
CA ASN A 880 -14.40 65.97 25.88
C ASN A 880 -14.62 66.66 24.53
N ARG A 881 -14.67 67.99 24.49
CA ARG A 881 -14.76 68.80 23.26
C ARG A 881 -13.49 68.70 22.42
N GLU A 882 -12.32 68.82 23.05
CA GLU A 882 -11.01 68.62 22.40
C GLU A 882 -10.88 67.19 21.82
N LEU A 883 -11.49 66.20 22.46
CA LEU A 883 -11.57 64.83 21.93
C LEU A 883 -12.55 64.68 20.76
N GLU A 884 -13.64 65.46 20.71
CA GLU A 884 -14.59 65.47 19.59
C GLU A 884 -14.01 66.16 18.35
N GLU A 885 -13.13 67.14 18.54
CA GLU A 885 -12.39 67.81 17.46
C GLU A 885 -11.24 66.95 16.90
N GLN A 886 -10.77 65.96 17.65
CA GLN A 886 -9.78 65.00 17.14
C GLN A 886 -10.44 63.95 16.24
N GLU A 887 -10.15 64.00 14.94
CA GLU A 887 -10.54 62.95 13.99
C GLU A 887 -9.85 61.63 14.34
N TYR A 888 -10.63 60.69 14.88
CA TYR A 888 -10.21 59.31 15.11
C TYR A 888 -10.74 58.44 13.97
N HIS A 889 -9.82 57.84 13.24
CA HIS A 889 -10.15 56.93 12.15
C HIS A 889 -9.83 55.49 12.54
N ASP A 890 -10.70 54.56 12.14
CA ASP A 890 -10.53 53.13 12.42
C ASP A 890 -9.34 52.54 11.64
N LEU A 891 -8.82 51.41 12.13
CA LEU A 891 -7.74 50.64 11.52
C LEU A 891 -8.11 50.16 10.10
N PHE A 892 -9.41 49.93 9.87
CA PHE A 892 -9.97 49.37 8.64
C PHE A 892 -10.69 50.39 7.74
N GLU A 893 -10.74 51.67 8.14
CA GLU A 893 -11.29 52.73 7.28
C GLU A 893 -10.35 53.00 6.10
N GLN A 894 -10.89 53.00 4.89
CA GLN A 894 -10.15 53.42 3.69
C GLN A 894 -9.81 54.91 3.82
N LYS A 895 -8.57 55.28 3.49
CA LYS A 895 -8.21 56.69 3.30
C LYS A 895 -9.03 57.21 2.12
N THR A 896 -10.03 58.04 2.40
CA THR A 896 -10.65 58.93 1.40
C THR A 896 -9.64 59.93 0.87
#